data_AF-A0A8S9IDK5-F1
#
_entry.id   AF-A0A8S9IDK5-F1
#
_cell.length_a   1.000
_cell.length_b   1.000
_cell.length_c   1.000
_cell.angle_alpha   90.00
_cell.angle_beta   90.00
_cell.angle_gamma   90.00
#
_symmetry.space_group_name_H-M   'P 1'
#
loop_
_entity.id
_entity.type
_entity.pdbx_description
1 polymer ?
#
loop_
_entity_poly.entity_id
_entity_poly.type
_entity_poly.pdbx_seq_one_letter_code
_entity_poly.pdbx_strand_id
1 'polypeptide(L)'
;MIVHGDVDAQKAETEGQEQTSALSTSVGESNKANTASMSESLDQKVVQRRIPPPGDGKKIYDIDPMLKSYDGHLDYRYGQYIKLREEIDKNEGGLEAFSRGYEIFGFTRSATGITYREWAPGAKAASLIGDFNNWNSKADVMTRNEYGVWEIFLPNDADGSPAIPHGSRVKIRMDTPSGIKDSIPAWIKYSVQAPGEIPYNGVYYDPAEESTPLFQDKYVFKHPRPRKPTSLRIYESHVGMSSTKKSDVTFYLQEPMINTYANFRDDVLPRIKKLGYNAVQIMAIQEHSYYASFGYHVTNFFAPSSRFGTPDDLKSLIDKAHELGLVVLMDIVHSHASKNTLDGLNMFDGTDGQYFHSGERGYHWMWDSRLFNYGSWEVLRYLLSNARWWLEEYKFDGFRFDGVTSMMYTHHGLQVEFTGNYNEYFGYSTDVDAVVYLMLVNDMIHGLYPEAIVVGEDVSGMPAFCIPVQDGGVGFDYRLHMAVADKWIELLKKRDEEWQVGDIVFTLTNRRWGEKCVVYAESHDQALVGDKTIAFWLMDKRRIPPPGDGKKIYDIDPMLKSYDGHLDYRYGQYIKLREEIDKNEGGLEAFSRGYEIFGFTRSDTGITYREWAPGAKAASLIGDFNNWNSKADVMTRNEYGVWEIFLPNNADGSPAIPHGSRVKIRMDTPSGIKDSIPAWIKYSVQAPGEIPYDGVYYDPAEEDKYVFKHPRPRKPTSLRIYESHVGMSSTEPMINTYANFRDDVLPRIKKLGYNAVQIMAIQEHSYYASFGYHVTNFFAPSSRFGTPDDLKSLIDKAHELGLVVLMDIVHSHASKNTLDGLNMFDGTDGQYFHSGSRGYHWMWDSRLFNYGSWEVLRYLLSNARWWLEEYKFDGFRFDGVTSMMYTHHGLQVEFTGNYNEYFGYSTDVDAVVYLMLVNDMIHGLYPEAIVVGEDVSGMPAFCIPVQDGGVGFDYRLHMAVADKWIELLKKRDEEWQVGDIVFTLTNRRWGEKCVVYAESHDQALVGDKTIAFWLMDK
;
A
#
# COMPACT_ATOMS: atom_id res chain seq x y z
N MET A 1 34.39 26.45 8.71
CA MET A 1 35.77 26.74 9.15
C MET A 1 36.43 25.44 9.56
N ILE A 2 37.51 25.05 8.86
CA ILE A 2 38.75 24.32 9.27
C ILE A 2 38.54 23.09 10.20
N VAL A 3 39.05 21.88 9.95
CA VAL A 3 40.43 21.47 9.64
C VAL A 3 40.48 20.04 9.06
N HIS A 4 41.24 19.86 7.98
CA HIS A 4 41.74 18.58 7.46
C HIS A 4 42.96 18.11 8.27
N GLY A 5 43.11 16.79 8.45
CA GLY A 5 44.36 16.16 8.89
C GLY A 5 44.43 14.71 8.45
N ASP A 6 45.36 14.43 7.54
CA ASP A 6 45.79 13.12 7.02
C ASP A 6 46.29 12.17 8.11
N VAL A 7 46.43 10.86 7.83
CA VAL A 7 47.75 10.17 7.68
C VAL A 7 47.60 8.78 7.04
N ASP A 8 48.50 8.59 6.08
CA ASP A 8 48.95 7.47 5.24
C ASP A 8 48.94 6.01 5.71
N ALA A 9 48.87 5.16 4.68
CA ALA A 9 49.29 3.77 4.64
C ALA A 9 50.82 3.62 4.43
N GLN A 10 51.46 2.68 5.13
CA GLN A 10 52.78 2.17 4.77
C GLN A 10 52.89 0.64 4.96
N LYS A 11 53.55 0.01 3.97
CA LYS A 11 54.04 -1.37 3.90
C LYS A 11 55.44 -1.50 4.54
N ALA A 12 55.75 -2.69 5.08
CA ALA A 12 57.07 -3.37 5.09
C ALA A 12 56.80 -4.85 5.51
N GLU A 13 57.09 -5.91 4.73
CA GLU A 13 58.40 -6.62 4.56
C GLU A 13 59.04 -6.99 5.92
N THR A 14 59.53 -8.20 6.26
CA THR A 14 59.99 -9.45 5.61
C THR A 14 60.08 -10.49 6.77
N GLU A 15 60.04 -11.82 6.64
CA GLU A 15 61.12 -12.75 6.28
C GLU A 15 60.72 -14.15 6.83
N GLY A 16 61.12 -15.23 6.15
CA GLY A 16 60.88 -16.62 6.58
C GLY A 16 62.17 -17.40 6.77
N GLN A 17 62.10 -18.51 7.52
CA GLN A 17 62.87 -19.77 7.40
C GLN A 17 62.42 -20.72 8.54
N GLU A 18 61.71 -21.81 8.24
CA GLU A 18 62.21 -23.18 8.03
C GLU A 18 62.94 -23.83 9.22
N GLN A 19 62.36 -24.90 9.78
CA GLN A 19 63.05 -26.20 9.84
C GLN A 19 62.11 -27.40 10.06
N THR A 20 62.44 -28.44 9.30
CA THR A 20 61.84 -29.76 9.05
C THR A 20 61.97 -30.80 10.17
N SER A 21 61.08 -31.81 10.20
CA SER A 21 61.36 -33.27 10.20
C SER A 21 60.07 -34.03 10.58
N ALA A 22 59.74 -35.25 10.14
CA ALA A 22 60.29 -36.17 9.15
C ALA A 22 59.16 -37.14 8.74
N LEU A 23 59.27 -37.64 7.50
CA LEU A 23 58.48 -38.74 6.95
C LEU A 23 58.83 -40.09 7.61
N SER A 24 57.87 -41.03 7.59
CA SER A 24 58.17 -42.41 7.19
C SER A 24 57.03 -43.05 6.39
N THR A 25 57.37 -43.28 5.12
CA THR A 25 56.83 -44.16 4.08
C THR A 25 56.45 -45.58 4.59
N SER A 26 55.50 -46.33 4.01
CA SER A 26 55.69 -46.96 2.69
C SER A 26 54.49 -47.82 2.24
N VAL A 27 54.15 -47.63 0.95
CA VAL A 27 53.93 -48.64 -0.11
C VAL A 27 52.68 -49.54 -0.08
N GLY A 28 51.90 -49.41 -1.17
CA GLY A 28 50.99 -50.43 -1.69
C GLY A 28 50.19 -49.95 -2.90
N GLU A 29 50.83 -49.80 -4.06
CA GLU A 29 50.14 -49.61 -5.35
C GLU A 29 49.45 -50.91 -5.81
N SER A 30 48.25 -50.84 -6.38
CA SER A 30 47.98 -51.24 -7.79
C SER A 30 46.48 -51.29 -8.15
N ASN A 31 46.11 -50.38 -9.05
CA ASN A 31 45.40 -50.57 -10.32
C ASN A 31 44.21 -51.55 -10.49
N LYS A 32 43.15 -50.94 -11.08
CA LYS A 32 42.25 -51.40 -12.16
C LYS A 32 40.96 -52.18 -11.81
N ALA A 33 39.85 -51.48 -12.09
CA ALA A 33 38.67 -51.89 -12.86
C ALA A 33 38.07 -53.29 -12.64
N ASN A 34 36.84 -53.35 -12.12
CA ASN A 34 35.69 -53.85 -12.87
C ASN A 34 34.37 -53.74 -12.06
N THR A 35 33.32 -53.46 -12.82
CA THR A 35 31.89 -53.69 -12.59
C THR A 35 31.53 -54.80 -11.59
N ALA A 36 30.69 -54.49 -10.60
CA ALA A 36 29.69 -55.41 -10.04
C ALA A 36 28.65 -54.67 -9.20
N SER A 37 27.41 -55.06 -9.39
CA SER A 37 26.19 -54.67 -8.67
C SER A 37 26.32 -54.64 -7.15
N MET A 38 25.96 -53.53 -6.52
CA MET A 38 25.66 -53.48 -5.09
C MET A 38 24.17 -53.77 -4.87
N SER A 39 23.87 -55.03 -4.53
CA SER A 39 22.70 -55.40 -3.76
C SER A 39 23.18 -55.75 -2.35
N GLU A 40 23.22 -54.79 -1.44
CA GLU A 40 23.31 -55.07 0.00
C GLU A 40 22.36 -54.16 0.75
N SER A 41 21.39 -54.81 1.39
CA SER A 41 20.38 -54.30 2.30
C SER A 41 21.02 -53.65 3.54
N LEU A 42 20.80 -52.36 3.73
CA LEU A 42 21.05 -51.66 4.99
C LEU A 42 19.76 -51.66 5.82
N ASP A 43 19.56 -52.72 6.60
CA ASP A 43 18.69 -52.72 7.77
C ASP A 43 19.15 -51.62 8.74
N GLN A 44 18.43 -50.50 8.78
CA GLN A 44 18.62 -49.47 9.80
C GLN A 44 18.11 -49.99 11.15
N LYS A 45 19.04 -50.42 12.01
CA LYS A 45 18.79 -50.54 13.46
C LYS A 45 18.33 -49.19 14.01
N VAL A 46 17.12 -49.16 14.57
CA VAL A 46 16.53 -48.04 15.31
C VAL A 46 17.45 -47.72 16.51
N VAL A 47 18.20 -46.63 16.43
CA VAL A 47 18.90 -46.05 17.58
C VAL A 47 17.85 -45.29 18.40
N GLN A 48 17.51 -45.78 19.60
CA GLN A 48 16.71 -45.02 20.58
C GLN A 48 17.43 -43.70 20.89
N ARG A 49 16.80 -42.57 20.55
CA ARG A 49 17.35 -41.22 20.81
C ARG A 49 16.89 -40.77 22.19
N ARG A 50 17.74 -40.94 23.20
CA ARG A 50 17.41 -40.57 24.58
C ARG A 50 17.53 -39.06 24.78
N ILE A 51 16.42 -38.39 25.10
CA ILE A 51 16.39 -36.98 25.52
C ILE A 51 17.19 -36.85 26.84
N PRO A 52 18.14 -35.90 26.98
CA PRO A 52 18.91 -35.72 28.21
C PRO A 52 18.03 -35.43 29.43
N PRO A 53 18.49 -35.73 30.66
CA PRO A 53 17.79 -35.28 31.86
C PRO A 53 17.81 -33.74 31.96
N PRO A 54 16.85 -33.15 32.68
CA PRO A 54 16.85 -31.70 32.94
C PRO A 54 18.15 -31.19 33.58
N GLY A 55 18.54 -29.95 33.24
CA GLY A 55 19.68 -29.26 33.84
C GLY A 55 19.34 -28.63 35.20
N ASP A 56 20.25 -27.80 35.73
CA ASP A 56 20.04 -27.09 37.00
C ASP A 56 19.18 -25.82 36.88
N GLY A 57 18.97 -25.32 35.66
CA GLY A 57 18.16 -24.13 35.39
C GLY A 57 18.73 -22.81 35.92
N LYS A 58 20.01 -22.77 36.32
CA LYS A 58 20.59 -21.61 37.03
C LYS A 58 21.44 -20.68 36.17
N LYS A 59 21.89 -21.11 34.98
CA LYS A 59 22.76 -20.28 34.13
C LYS A 59 22.11 -19.01 33.59
N ILE A 60 20.78 -18.94 33.48
CA ILE A 60 20.08 -17.69 33.11
C ILE A 60 20.50 -16.50 33.98
N TYR A 61 20.82 -16.73 35.26
CA TYR A 61 21.21 -15.67 36.20
C TYR A 61 22.64 -15.15 35.97
N ASP A 62 23.47 -15.90 35.25
CA ASP A 62 24.81 -15.47 34.85
C ASP A 62 24.75 -14.73 33.51
N ILE A 63 23.83 -15.12 32.63
CA ILE A 63 23.58 -14.48 31.34
C ILE A 63 22.92 -13.10 31.54
N ASP A 64 21.96 -13.01 32.44
CA ASP A 64 21.31 -11.76 32.84
C ASP A 64 21.16 -11.67 34.37
N PRO A 65 22.07 -10.95 35.05
CA PRO A 65 22.02 -10.77 36.50
C PRO A 65 20.74 -10.11 37.03
N MET A 66 19.98 -9.37 36.22
CA MET A 66 18.72 -8.73 36.64
C MET A 66 17.64 -9.77 36.95
N LEU A 67 17.74 -10.98 36.39
CA LEU A 67 16.80 -12.07 36.66
C LEU A 67 16.86 -12.56 38.11
N LYS A 68 17.97 -12.32 38.84
CA LYS A 68 18.10 -12.74 40.24
C LYS A 68 17.07 -12.11 41.16
N SER A 69 16.58 -10.92 40.84
CA SER A 69 15.51 -10.26 41.61
C SER A 69 14.13 -10.92 41.44
N TYR A 70 14.02 -11.88 40.52
CA TYR A 70 12.79 -12.61 40.18
C TYR A 70 12.96 -14.13 40.35
N ASP A 71 13.98 -14.56 41.09
CA ASP A 71 14.31 -15.97 41.30
C ASP A 71 13.13 -16.78 41.83
N GLY A 72 12.32 -16.23 42.74
CA GLY A 72 11.13 -16.91 43.26
C GLY A 72 10.12 -17.32 42.17
N HIS A 73 9.88 -16.46 41.17
CA HIS A 73 9.01 -16.79 40.04
C HIS A 73 9.68 -17.77 39.08
N LEU A 74 10.95 -17.53 38.73
CA LEU A 74 11.70 -18.33 37.78
C LEU A 74 11.99 -19.75 38.29
N ASP A 75 12.31 -19.89 39.58
CA ASP A 75 12.53 -21.18 40.25
C ASP A 75 11.21 -21.94 40.42
N TYR A 76 10.10 -21.26 40.70
CA TYR A 76 8.77 -21.89 40.71
C TYR A 76 8.42 -22.47 39.33
N ARG A 77 8.58 -21.66 38.27
CA ARG A 77 8.37 -22.08 36.88
C ARG A 77 9.24 -23.27 36.50
N TYR A 78 10.54 -23.20 36.76
CA TYR A 78 11.47 -24.28 36.48
C TYR A 78 11.12 -25.54 37.30
N GLY A 79 10.72 -25.38 38.56
CA GLY A 79 10.24 -26.46 39.41
C GLY A 79 8.99 -27.16 38.87
N GLN A 80 8.03 -26.42 38.30
CA GLN A 80 6.86 -27.02 37.64
C GLN A 80 7.27 -27.83 36.40
N TYR A 81 8.20 -27.30 35.60
CA TYR A 81 8.78 -28.03 34.46
C TYR A 81 9.43 -29.35 34.88
N ILE A 82 10.31 -29.32 35.90
CA ILE A 82 10.97 -30.53 36.43
C ILE A 82 9.94 -31.55 36.91
N LYS A 83 8.97 -31.11 37.71
CA LYS A 83 7.92 -32.00 38.25
C LYS A 83 7.17 -32.72 37.13
N LEU A 84 6.71 -31.97 36.12
CA LEU A 84 5.96 -32.54 35.01
C LEU A 84 6.84 -33.45 34.15
N ARG A 85 8.10 -33.08 33.92
CA ARG A 85 9.07 -33.91 33.19
C ARG A 85 9.30 -35.25 33.90
N GLU A 86 9.47 -35.25 35.21
CA GLU A 86 9.62 -36.44 36.05
C GLU A 86 8.35 -37.31 36.06
N GLU A 87 7.16 -36.71 36.12
CA GLU A 87 5.88 -37.43 36.03
C GLU A 87 5.73 -38.14 34.67
N ILE A 88 6.12 -37.49 33.57
CA ILE A 88 6.12 -38.08 32.23
C ILE A 88 7.15 -39.22 32.14
N ASP A 89 8.36 -39.03 32.67
CA ASP A 89 9.39 -40.09 32.71
C ASP A 89 8.92 -41.31 33.48
N LYS A 90 8.22 -41.10 34.61
CA LYS A 90 7.73 -42.17 35.46
C LYS A 90 6.56 -42.93 34.85
N ASN A 91 5.58 -42.22 34.28
CA ASN A 91 4.28 -42.82 33.93
C ASN A 91 4.17 -43.20 32.44
N GLU A 92 4.95 -42.56 31.56
CA GLU A 92 4.75 -42.64 30.11
C GLU A 92 6.00 -43.14 29.36
N GLY A 93 7.07 -43.49 30.08
CA GLY A 93 8.34 -43.91 29.48
C GLY A 93 9.20 -42.74 28.97
N GLY A 94 8.87 -41.51 29.39
CA GLY A 94 9.58 -40.28 29.07
C GLY A 94 9.05 -39.52 27.87
N LEU A 95 9.58 -38.31 27.66
CA LEU A 95 9.06 -37.36 26.67
C LEU A 95 9.15 -37.88 25.24
N GLU A 96 10.12 -38.76 24.97
CA GLU A 96 10.19 -39.47 23.69
C GLU A 96 8.94 -40.34 23.50
N ALA A 97 8.60 -41.21 24.45
CA ALA A 97 7.45 -42.10 24.31
C ALA A 97 6.12 -41.33 24.38
N PHE A 98 6.03 -40.34 25.27
CA PHE A 98 4.83 -39.53 25.46
C PHE A 98 4.42 -38.74 24.20
N SER A 99 5.40 -38.29 23.41
CA SER A 99 5.18 -37.57 22.16
C SER A 99 4.85 -38.47 20.95
N ARG A 100 4.79 -39.80 21.11
CA ARG A 100 4.29 -40.72 20.08
C ARG A 100 2.80 -40.99 20.24
N GLY A 101 2.04 -40.03 20.77
CA GLY A 101 0.60 -40.16 20.96
C GLY A 101 -0.15 -40.51 19.67
N TYR A 102 0.34 -40.07 18.50
CA TYR A 102 -0.24 -40.40 17.19
C TYR A 102 -0.05 -41.87 16.76
N GLU A 103 0.76 -42.66 17.48
CA GLU A 103 0.85 -44.12 17.34
C GLU A 103 -0.16 -44.85 18.23
N ILE A 104 -0.86 -44.12 19.11
CA ILE A 104 -1.82 -44.65 20.08
C ILE A 104 -3.24 -44.13 19.77
N PHE A 105 -3.38 -42.82 19.58
CA PHE A 105 -4.62 -42.11 19.30
C PHE A 105 -4.84 -41.88 17.80
N GLY A 106 -6.09 -41.67 17.41
CA GLY A 106 -6.50 -41.68 16.00
C GLY A 106 -6.49 -43.09 15.43
N PHE A 107 -6.28 -43.20 14.11
CA PHE A 107 -6.27 -44.49 13.42
C PHE A 107 -4.87 -45.09 13.39
N THR A 108 -4.76 -46.33 13.88
CA THR A 108 -3.52 -47.10 13.92
C THR A 108 -3.74 -48.44 13.24
N ARG A 109 -2.90 -48.78 12.25
CA ARG A 109 -3.01 -50.02 11.49
C ARG A 109 -2.09 -51.10 12.06
N SER A 110 -2.63 -52.30 12.19
CA SER A 110 -1.89 -53.52 12.56
C SER A 110 -1.98 -54.55 11.43
N ALA A 111 -1.27 -55.67 11.55
CA ALA A 111 -1.35 -56.77 10.58
C ALA A 111 -2.76 -57.40 10.50
N THR A 112 -3.59 -57.23 11.53
CA THR A 112 -4.88 -57.91 11.68
C THR A 112 -6.10 -57.00 11.58
N GLY A 113 -5.91 -55.68 11.51
CA GLY A 113 -7.01 -54.71 11.56
C GLY A 113 -6.57 -53.30 11.92
N ILE A 114 -7.55 -52.41 12.06
CA ILE A 114 -7.38 -51.00 12.41
C ILE A 114 -7.92 -50.76 13.82
N THR A 115 -7.12 -50.15 14.69
CA THR A 115 -7.58 -49.62 15.98
C THR A 115 -7.79 -48.13 15.87
N TYR A 116 -8.95 -47.65 16.31
CA TYR A 116 -9.25 -46.23 16.45
C TYR A 116 -9.44 -45.87 17.93
N ARG A 117 -8.71 -44.85 18.40
CA ARG A 117 -8.85 -44.29 19.76
C ARG A 117 -9.10 -42.79 19.72
N GLU A 118 -10.01 -42.33 20.58
CA GLU A 118 -10.34 -40.91 20.71
C GLU A 118 -10.57 -40.53 22.17
N TRP A 119 -9.99 -39.41 22.60
CA TRP A 119 -10.25 -38.87 23.92
C TRP A 119 -11.52 -38.01 23.88
N ALA A 120 -12.56 -38.41 24.62
CA ALA A 120 -13.82 -37.68 24.71
C ALA A 120 -14.50 -37.98 26.05
N PRO A 121 -13.98 -37.45 27.16
CA PRO A 121 -14.43 -37.80 28.50
C PRO A 121 -15.88 -37.35 28.78
N GLY A 122 -16.36 -36.28 28.16
CA GLY A 122 -17.73 -35.78 28.29
C GLY A 122 -18.78 -36.60 27.50
N ALA A 123 -18.37 -37.39 26.51
CA ALA A 123 -19.30 -38.21 25.73
C ALA A 123 -19.88 -39.37 26.56
N LYS A 124 -21.16 -39.67 26.36
CA LYS A 124 -21.89 -40.76 27.03
C LYS A 124 -21.89 -42.05 26.20
N ALA A 125 -21.87 -41.91 24.88
CA ALA A 125 -21.75 -42.98 23.90
C ALA A 125 -20.96 -42.46 22.70
N ALA A 126 -20.15 -43.31 22.06
CA ALA A 126 -19.44 -42.98 20.84
C ALA A 126 -19.49 -44.12 19.82
N SER A 127 -19.51 -43.78 18.53
CA SER A 127 -19.46 -44.74 17.43
C SER A 127 -18.65 -44.15 16.28
N LEU A 128 -17.85 -44.99 15.64
CA LEU A 128 -17.13 -44.60 14.44
C LEU A 128 -18.08 -44.73 13.23
N ILE A 129 -18.16 -43.71 12.40
CA ILE A 129 -19.04 -43.69 11.21
C ILE A 129 -18.25 -43.24 9.99
N GLY A 130 -18.61 -43.74 8.82
CA GLY A 130 -17.96 -43.33 7.58
C GLY A 130 -18.49 -44.09 6.37
N ASP A 131 -17.82 -43.88 5.23
CA ASP A 131 -18.19 -44.55 3.99
C ASP A 131 -18.13 -46.08 4.13
N PHE A 132 -17.18 -46.61 4.92
CA PHE A 132 -16.98 -48.04 5.17
C PHE A 132 -18.17 -48.74 5.85
N ASN A 133 -19.00 -48.02 6.61
CA ASN A 133 -20.16 -48.57 7.29
C ASN A 133 -21.49 -47.89 6.89
N ASN A 134 -21.51 -47.22 5.75
CA ASN A 134 -22.66 -46.44 5.25
C ASN A 134 -23.17 -45.41 6.26
N TRP A 135 -22.26 -44.79 7.03
CA TRP A 135 -22.57 -43.79 8.06
C TRP A 135 -23.53 -44.30 9.16
N ASN A 136 -23.55 -45.62 9.39
CA ASN A 136 -24.45 -46.27 10.35
C ASN A 136 -23.86 -46.26 11.76
N SER A 137 -24.38 -45.38 12.62
CA SER A 137 -23.93 -45.24 14.00
C SER A 137 -24.25 -46.41 14.94
N LYS A 138 -24.87 -47.49 14.45
CA LYS A 138 -25.09 -48.71 15.22
C LYS A 138 -24.14 -49.85 14.83
N ALA A 139 -23.37 -49.68 13.76
CA ALA A 139 -22.48 -50.72 13.26
C ALA A 139 -21.22 -50.85 14.14
N ASP A 140 -20.56 -49.72 14.40
CA ASP A 140 -19.21 -49.69 14.99
C ASP A 140 -19.18 -48.86 16.28
N VAL A 141 -19.77 -49.41 17.35
CA VAL A 141 -19.87 -48.78 18.67
C VAL A 141 -18.56 -48.93 19.45
N MET A 142 -18.08 -47.83 20.03
CA MET A 142 -16.80 -47.78 20.75
C MET A 142 -16.97 -48.09 22.25
N THR A 143 -15.90 -48.52 22.90
CA THR A 143 -15.85 -48.79 24.35
C THR A 143 -15.03 -47.73 25.08
N ARG A 144 -15.55 -47.16 26.18
CA ARG A 144 -14.89 -46.12 27.00
C ARG A 144 -14.11 -46.73 28.16
N ASN A 145 -12.87 -46.32 28.37
CA ASN A 145 -12.07 -46.68 29.55
C ASN A 145 -12.26 -45.68 30.72
N GLU A 146 -11.57 -45.91 31.84
CA GLU A 146 -11.69 -45.06 33.06
C GLU A 146 -11.19 -43.62 32.88
N TYR A 147 -10.30 -43.38 31.92
CA TYR A 147 -9.74 -42.07 31.59
C TYR A 147 -10.57 -41.29 30.55
N GLY A 148 -11.69 -41.86 30.09
CA GLY A 148 -12.55 -41.24 29.09
C GLY A 148 -12.03 -41.35 27.65
N VAL A 149 -11.13 -42.31 27.38
CA VAL A 149 -10.70 -42.68 26.03
C VAL A 149 -11.64 -43.74 25.48
N TRP A 150 -12.15 -43.49 24.28
CA TRP A 150 -12.98 -44.42 23.52
C TRP A 150 -12.12 -45.21 22.54
N GLU A 151 -12.33 -46.52 22.45
CA GLU A 151 -11.58 -47.42 21.58
C GLU A 151 -12.52 -48.34 20.78
N ILE A 152 -12.13 -48.65 19.54
CA ILE A 152 -12.69 -49.75 18.74
C ILE A 152 -11.57 -50.41 17.92
N PHE A 153 -11.67 -51.73 17.76
CA PHE A 153 -10.84 -52.51 16.84
C PHE A 153 -11.70 -53.06 15.71
N LEU A 154 -11.32 -52.76 14.47
CA LEU A 154 -11.95 -53.23 13.26
C LEU A 154 -11.03 -54.26 12.57
N PRO A 155 -11.38 -55.56 12.59
CA PRO A 155 -10.55 -56.58 11.94
C PRO A 155 -10.55 -56.39 10.42
N ASN A 156 -9.46 -56.78 9.76
CA ASN A 156 -9.41 -56.83 8.30
C ASN A 156 -10.55 -57.70 7.73
N ASP A 157 -10.94 -57.40 6.50
CA ASP A 157 -11.92 -58.19 5.76
C ASP A 157 -11.42 -59.61 5.52
N ALA A 158 -12.33 -60.52 5.15
CA ALA A 158 -12.01 -61.94 4.97
C ALA A 158 -10.96 -62.21 3.88
N ASP A 159 -10.79 -61.29 2.92
CA ASP A 159 -9.77 -61.32 1.86
C ASP A 159 -8.45 -60.65 2.28
N GLY A 160 -8.37 -60.12 3.50
CA GLY A 160 -7.21 -59.44 4.06
C GLY A 160 -7.16 -57.94 3.81
N SER A 161 -8.16 -57.34 3.13
CA SER A 161 -8.19 -55.88 2.95
C SER A 161 -8.47 -55.14 4.27
N PRO A 162 -7.99 -53.89 4.42
CA PRO A 162 -8.28 -53.09 5.61
C PRO A 162 -9.78 -52.77 5.73
N ALA A 163 -10.31 -52.89 6.95
CA ALA A 163 -11.72 -52.61 7.26
C ALA A 163 -12.19 -51.19 6.88
N ILE A 164 -11.26 -50.24 6.84
CA ILE A 164 -11.50 -48.89 6.34
C ILE A 164 -10.57 -48.71 5.13
N PRO A 165 -11.12 -48.64 3.91
CA PRO A 165 -10.32 -48.37 2.72
C PRO A 165 -9.64 -47.00 2.80
N HIS A 166 -8.39 -46.91 2.32
CA HIS A 166 -7.70 -45.63 2.13
C HIS A 166 -8.58 -44.66 1.32
N GLY A 167 -8.66 -43.40 1.77
CA GLY A 167 -9.48 -42.36 1.15
C GLY A 167 -10.94 -42.34 1.62
N SER A 168 -11.36 -43.27 2.47
CA SER A 168 -12.72 -43.27 3.04
C SER A 168 -12.95 -42.07 3.94
N ARG A 169 -14.11 -41.43 3.83
CA ARG A 169 -14.52 -40.38 4.77
C ARG A 169 -14.95 -41.00 6.09
N VAL A 170 -14.58 -40.33 7.19
CA VAL A 170 -14.78 -40.80 8.56
C VAL A 170 -15.16 -39.65 9.51
N LYS A 171 -16.03 -39.96 10.48
CA LYS A 171 -16.37 -39.12 11.62
C LYS A 171 -16.58 -39.97 12.87
N ILE A 172 -16.53 -39.34 14.03
CA ILE A 172 -16.98 -39.93 15.29
C ILE A 172 -18.34 -39.32 15.65
N ARG A 173 -19.36 -40.19 15.80
CA ARG A 173 -20.66 -39.79 16.35
C ARG A 173 -20.64 -39.95 17.86
N MET A 174 -20.98 -38.90 18.58
CA MET A 174 -21.01 -38.88 20.04
C MET A 174 -22.37 -38.43 20.56
N ASP A 175 -22.88 -39.12 21.58
CA ASP A 175 -23.95 -38.61 22.44
C ASP A 175 -23.32 -37.76 23.55
N THR A 176 -23.44 -36.44 23.43
CA THR A 176 -22.78 -35.48 24.32
C THR A 176 -23.78 -34.79 25.25
N PRO A 177 -23.33 -34.10 26.32
CA PRO A 177 -24.22 -33.27 27.14
C PRO A 177 -24.95 -32.19 26.33
N SER A 178 -24.38 -31.75 25.21
CA SER A 178 -24.96 -30.77 24.28
C SER A 178 -25.83 -31.36 23.17
N GLY A 179 -26.01 -32.68 23.13
CA GLY A 179 -26.77 -33.41 22.10
C GLY A 179 -25.90 -34.35 21.26
N ILE A 180 -26.50 -34.97 20.24
CA ILE A 180 -25.80 -35.85 19.31
C ILE A 180 -24.95 -34.99 18.36
N LYS A 181 -23.67 -35.34 18.21
CA LYS A 181 -22.71 -34.60 17.38
C LYS A 181 -21.86 -35.56 16.55
N ASP A 182 -21.64 -35.21 15.28
CA ASP A 182 -20.66 -35.86 14.41
C ASP A 182 -19.44 -34.96 14.25
N SER A 183 -18.30 -35.41 14.76
CA SER A 183 -17.05 -34.63 14.74
C SER A 183 -16.00 -35.30 13.86
N ILE A 184 -15.11 -34.51 13.29
CA ILE A 184 -13.89 -35.01 12.64
C ILE A 184 -12.95 -35.51 13.74
N PRO A 185 -12.35 -36.71 13.65
CA PRO A 185 -11.41 -37.21 14.66
C PRO A 185 -10.30 -36.20 14.98
N ALA A 186 -10.00 -35.96 16.25
CA ALA A 186 -9.05 -34.94 16.68
C ALA A 186 -7.62 -35.22 16.16
N TRP A 187 -7.31 -36.50 15.94
CA TRP A 187 -6.02 -36.99 15.45
C TRP A 187 -6.04 -37.36 13.97
N ILE A 188 -7.00 -36.83 13.19
CA ILE A 188 -7.10 -37.13 11.76
C ILE A 188 -5.86 -36.59 11.01
N LYS A 189 -5.35 -37.40 10.07
CA LYS A 189 -4.14 -37.08 9.29
C LYS A 189 -4.44 -36.37 7.97
N TYR A 190 -5.70 -36.34 7.56
CA TYR A 190 -6.17 -35.63 6.38
C TYR A 190 -7.66 -35.35 6.47
N SER A 191 -8.11 -34.20 5.97
CA SER A 191 -9.53 -33.84 5.95
C SER A 191 -9.83 -33.05 4.70
N VAL A 192 -10.99 -33.24 4.09
CA VAL A 192 -11.37 -32.58 2.83
C VAL A 192 -12.75 -31.98 2.94
N GLN A 193 -12.98 -30.93 2.16
CA GLN A 193 -14.29 -30.35 1.92
C GLN A 193 -14.67 -30.59 0.46
N ALA A 194 -15.75 -31.35 0.24
CA ALA A 194 -16.27 -31.53 -1.11
C ALA A 194 -16.96 -30.23 -1.58
N PRO A 195 -16.96 -29.93 -2.90
CA PRO A 195 -17.67 -28.78 -3.43
C PRO A 195 -19.15 -28.80 -3.04
N GLY A 196 -19.61 -27.77 -2.32
CA GLY A 196 -21.00 -27.65 -1.85
C GLY A 196 -21.32 -28.33 -0.52
N GLU A 197 -20.35 -29.01 0.13
CA GLU A 197 -20.50 -29.53 1.49
C GLU A 197 -19.99 -28.52 2.54
N ILE A 198 -20.80 -28.26 3.56
CA ILE A 198 -20.46 -27.40 4.71
C ILE A 198 -20.83 -28.21 5.98
N PRO A 199 -20.16 -29.35 6.18
CA PRO A 199 -18.86 -29.32 6.87
C PRO A 199 -17.74 -30.16 6.19
N TYR A 200 -16.51 -30.03 6.70
CA TYR A 200 -15.40 -30.91 6.33
C TYR A 200 -15.68 -32.36 6.75
N ASN A 201 -14.98 -33.30 6.10
CA ASN A 201 -14.93 -34.69 6.49
C ASN A 201 -13.48 -35.11 6.78
N GLY A 202 -13.28 -35.86 7.85
CA GLY A 202 -12.01 -36.56 8.05
C GLY A 202 -11.84 -37.62 6.98
N VAL A 203 -10.62 -37.86 6.53
CA VAL A 203 -10.29 -38.88 5.54
C VAL A 203 -9.29 -39.83 6.16
N TYR A 204 -9.60 -41.12 6.13
CA TYR A 204 -8.64 -42.14 6.52
C TYR A 204 -7.52 -42.22 5.48
N TYR A 205 -6.36 -41.66 5.81
CA TYR A 205 -5.21 -41.55 4.91
C TYR A 205 -4.11 -42.55 5.27
N ASP A 206 -4.12 -43.71 4.61
CA ASP A 206 -3.07 -44.73 4.72
C ASP A 206 -2.73 -45.36 3.34
N PRO A 207 -1.95 -44.68 2.48
CA PRO A 207 -1.60 -45.20 1.15
C PRO A 207 -0.76 -46.49 1.31
N ALA A 208 -1.26 -47.61 0.78
CA ALA A 208 -0.59 -48.91 0.86
C ALA A 208 0.66 -48.98 -0.07
N GLU A 209 1.52 -50.00 0.12
CA GLU A 209 2.66 -50.30 -0.78
C GLU A 209 2.24 -50.79 -2.18
N GLU A 210 0.99 -51.23 -2.34
CA GLU A 210 0.35 -51.49 -3.65
C GLU A 210 -1.02 -50.80 -3.65
N SER A 211 -1.10 -49.56 -4.15
CA SER A 211 -2.35 -48.82 -4.26
C SER A 211 -2.92 -48.84 -5.70
N THR A 212 -4.23 -48.61 -5.83
CA THR A 212 -4.95 -48.55 -7.12
C THR A 212 -4.45 -47.39 -7.99
N PRO A 213 -4.61 -47.43 -9.34
CA PRO A 213 -3.98 -46.48 -10.28
C PRO A 213 -4.34 -44.98 -10.11
N LEU A 214 -5.17 -44.62 -9.14
CA LEU A 214 -5.53 -43.24 -8.79
C LEU A 214 -4.66 -42.63 -7.67
N PHE A 215 -3.91 -43.42 -6.90
CA PHE A 215 -3.03 -42.95 -5.82
C PHE A 215 -1.67 -43.65 -5.91
N GLN A 216 -0.58 -42.96 -5.54
CA GLN A 216 0.79 -43.49 -5.61
C GLN A 216 1.14 -44.32 -4.37
N ASP A 217 2.22 -45.12 -4.46
CA ASP A 217 2.79 -45.85 -3.33
C ASP A 217 3.18 -44.91 -2.17
N LYS A 218 3.28 -45.45 -0.95
CA LYS A 218 3.73 -44.70 0.24
C LYS A 218 5.00 -43.89 -0.05
N TYR A 219 4.95 -42.58 0.18
CA TYR A 219 6.07 -41.68 -0.14
C TYR A 219 7.31 -41.97 0.72
N VAL A 220 8.46 -42.13 0.07
CA VAL A 220 9.77 -42.32 0.71
C VAL A 220 10.66 -41.11 0.42
N PHE A 221 11.09 -40.40 1.48
CA PHE A 221 12.06 -39.30 1.37
C PHE A 221 13.38 -39.79 0.80
N LYS A 222 13.90 -39.08 -0.21
CA LYS A 222 15.13 -39.46 -0.92
C LYS A 222 16.33 -38.65 -0.42
N HIS A 223 16.09 -37.47 0.16
CA HIS A 223 17.12 -36.53 0.54
C HIS A 223 17.22 -36.40 2.07
N PRO A 224 18.44 -36.33 2.64
CA PRO A 224 18.60 -36.06 4.06
C PRO A 224 18.29 -34.60 4.38
N ARG A 225 17.91 -34.33 5.63
CA ARG A 225 17.81 -32.96 6.12
C ARG A 225 19.12 -32.19 5.95
N PRO A 226 19.07 -30.92 5.55
CA PRO A 226 20.24 -30.05 5.54
C PRO A 226 20.78 -29.82 6.96
N ARG A 227 22.06 -29.44 7.06
CA ARG A 227 22.66 -29.04 8.34
C ARG A 227 22.12 -27.66 8.78
N LYS A 228 22.07 -27.40 10.09
CA LYS A 228 21.69 -26.09 10.62
C LYS A 228 22.64 -25.01 10.08
N PRO A 229 22.12 -23.97 9.39
CA PRO A 229 22.96 -22.90 8.86
C PRO A 229 23.53 -22.03 9.98
N THR A 230 24.75 -21.50 9.76
CA THR A 230 25.39 -20.56 10.70
C THR A 230 24.73 -19.18 10.74
N SER A 231 24.06 -18.80 9.65
CA SER A 231 23.25 -17.59 9.54
C SER A 231 21.95 -17.94 8.84
N LEU A 232 20.82 -17.62 9.47
CA LEU A 232 19.49 -17.98 9.00
C LEU A 232 18.93 -16.88 8.08
N ARG A 233 18.63 -17.23 6.83
CA ARG A 233 17.98 -16.36 5.83
C ARG A 233 16.72 -17.06 5.36
N ILE A 234 15.59 -16.59 5.89
CA ILE A 234 14.28 -17.22 5.74
C ILE A 234 13.53 -16.55 4.59
N TYR A 235 12.96 -17.34 3.71
CA TYR A 235 11.90 -16.92 2.80
C TYR A 235 10.56 -17.37 3.37
N GLU A 236 9.73 -16.43 3.82
CA GLU A 236 8.39 -16.72 4.31
C GLU A 236 7.41 -16.84 3.14
N SER A 237 6.53 -17.85 3.17
CA SER A 237 5.53 -18.01 2.12
C SER A 237 4.28 -18.79 2.56
N HIS A 238 3.16 -18.43 1.93
CA HIS A 238 1.90 -19.15 2.02
C HIS A 238 1.64 -19.87 0.69
N VAL A 239 1.46 -21.20 0.72
CA VAL A 239 1.37 -22.04 -0.48
C VAL A 239 0.23 -21.59 -1.39
N GLY A 240 -0.99 -21.43 -0.87
CA GLY A 240 -2.17 -21.12 -1.68
C GLY A 240 -2.13 -19.82 -2.49
N MET A 241 -1.31 -18.84 -2.12
CA MET A 241 -1.22 -17.52 -2.78
C MET A 241 0.12 -17.29 -3.49
N SER A 242 0.92 -18.34 -3.65
CA SER A 242 2.27 -18.28 -4.24
C SER A 242 2.29 -18.33 -5.78
N SER A 243 1.13 -18.17 -6.44
CA SER A 243 1.03 -18.31 -7.90
C SER A 243 1.88 -17.28 -8.64
N THR A 244 2.62 -17.74 -9.65
CA THR A 244 3.47 -16.90 -10.50
C THR A 244 2.85 -16.60 -11.88
N LYS A 245 1.65 -17.14 -12.16
CA LYS A 245 0.94 -16.91 -13.42
C LYS A 245 0.24 -15.55 -13.36
N LYS A 246 0.56 -14.67 -14.31
CA LYS A 246 -0.13 -13.37 -14.49
C LYS A 246 -1.62 -13.64 -14.69
N SER A 247 -2.46 -13.14 -13.79
CA SER A 247 -3.86 -12.90 -14.12
C SER A 247 -3.90 -11.73 -15.11
N ASP A 248 -4.43 -11.98 -16.31
CA ASP A 248 -4.83 -10.88 -17.18
C ASP A 248 -5.87 -10.03 -16.42
N VAL A 249 -5.66 -8.71 -16.42
CA VAL A 249 -6.32 -7.71 -15.57
C VAL A 249 -7.85 -7.58 -15.82
N THR A 250 -8.43 -8.44 -16.66
CA THR A 250 -9.86 -8.46 -17.01
C THR A 250 -10.76 -9.32 -16.13
N PHE A 251 -10.26 -9.99 -15.08
CA PHE A 251 -11.05 -10.96 -14.30
C PHE A 251 -11.22 -10.58 -12.82
N TYR A 252 -12.15 -9.67 -12.51
CA TYR A 252 -12.58 -9.35 -11.13
C TYR A 252 -13.77 -10.19 -10.62
N LEU A 253 -14.18 -11.25 -11.34
CA LEU A 253 -15.42 -11.99 -11.05
C LEU A 253 -15.31 -13.53 -11.06
N GLN A 254 -14.11 -14.12 -10.98
CA GLN A 254 -13.94 -15.57 -10.77
C GLN A 254 -13.05 -15.85 -9.56
N GLU A 255 -13.37 -16.92 -8.82
CA GLU A 255 -12.69 -17.33 -7.58
C GLU A 255 -11.16 -17.37 -7.75
N PRO A 256 -10.38 -16.84 -6.79
CA PRO A 256 -8.93 -16.84 -6.88
C PRO A 256 -8.39 -18.27 -6.99
N MET A 257 -7.57 -18.55 -8.01
CA MET A 257 -6.91 -19.85 -8.15
C MET A 257 -5.98 -20.09 -6.96
N ILE A 258 -6.33 -21.06 -6.11
CA ILE A 258 -5.49 -21.53 -5.01
C ILE A 258 -4.35 -22.38 -5.58
N ASN A 259 -3.10 -22.04 -5.26
CA ASN A 259 -1.93 -22.77 -5.73
C ASN A 259 -1.68 -24.05 -4.90
N THR A 260 -0.97 -25.03 -5.49
CA THR A 260 -0.75 -26.36 -4.87
C THR A 260 0.67 -26.55 -4.31
N TYR A 261 0.86 -27.55 -3.44
CA TYR A 261 2.18 -27.98 -2.97
C TYR A 261 3.11 -28.35 -4.13
N ALA A 262 2.60 -29.05 -5.15
CA ALA A 262 3.36 -29.41 -6.34
C ALA A 262 3.81 -28.18 -7.14
N ASN A 263 2.94 -27.18 -7.31
CA ASN A 263 3.33 -25.93 -7.98
C ASN A 263 4.36 -25.14 -7.17
N PHE A 264 4.20 -25.08 -5.84
CA PHE A 264 5.20 -24.43 -4.99
C PHE A 264 6.57 -25.12 -5.09
N ARG A 265 6.57 -26.46 -5.07
CA ARG A 265 7.76 -27.30 -5.24
C ARG A 265 8.51 -26.97 -6.53
N ASP A 266 7.78 -26.90 -7.65
CA ASP A 266 8.39 -26.82 -8.97
C ASP A 266 8.70 -25.37 -9.40
N ASP A 267 7.86 -24.40 -9.03
CA ASP A 267 7.96 -23.02 -9.53
C ASP A 267 8.59 -22.04 -8.52
N VAL A 268 8.42 -22.28 -7.21
CA VAL A 268 8.78 -21.32 -6.14
C VAL A 268 10.09 -21.71 -5.46
N LEU A 269 10.27 -22.97 -5.03
CA LEU A 269 11.51 -23.41 -4.37
C LEU A 269 12.80 -23.10 -5.17
N PRO A 270 12.87 -23.32 -6.50
CA PRO A 270 14.06 -22.96 -7.27
C PRO A 270 14.36 -21.46 -7.25
N ARG A 271 13.33 -20.61 -7.18
CA ARG A 271 13.49 -19.15 -7.09
C ARG A 271 14.05 -18.76 -5.73
N ILE A 272 13.52 -19.34 -4.66
CA ILE A 272 14.01 -19.10 -3.29
C ILE A 272 15.50 -19.44 -3.22
N LYS A 273 15.88 -20.62 -3.74
CA LYS A 273 17.30 -21.03 -3.78
C LYS A 273 18.16 -20.06 -4.60
N LYS A 274 17.68 -19.64 -5.78
CA LYS A 274 18.38 -18.69 -6.66
C LYS A 274 18.61 -17.32 -6.01
N LEU A 275 17.69 -16.87 -5.16
CA LEU A 275 17.79 -15.61 -4.42
C LEU A 275 18.78 -15.68 -3.22
N GLY A 276 19.33 -16.85 -2.91
CA GLY A 276 20.37 -17.01 -1.87
C GLY A 276 19.84 -17.26 -0.45
N TYR A 277 18.53 -17.50 -0.30
CA TYR A 277 17.95 -17.98 0.95
C TYR A 277 18.41 -19.41 1.26
N ASN A 278 18.43 -19.75 2.55
CA ASN A 278 18.81 -21.08 3.02
C ASN A 278 17.75 -21.74 3.91
N ALA A 279 16.66 -21.03 4.20
CA ALA A 279 15.49 -21.56 4.89
C ALA A 279 14.21 -21.06 4.23
N VAL A 280 13.13 -21.85 4.32
CA VAL A 280 11.77 -21.50 3.93
C VAL A 280 10.87 -21.65 5.16
N GLN A 281 10.13 -20.60 5.51
CA GLN A 281 9.03 -20.68 6.47
C GLN A 281 7.74 -20.89 5.68
N ILE A 282 7.11 -22.05 5.86
CA ILE A 282 5.86 -22.38 5.17
C ILE A 282 4.70 -22.22 6.15
N MET A 283 3.86 -21.24 5.84
CA MET A 283 2.67 -20.91 6.61
C MET A 283 1.47 -21.76 6.19
N ALA A 284 0.44 -21.79 7.05
CA ALA A 284 -0.87 -22.36 6.75
C ALA A 284 -0.88 -23.86 6.42
N ILE A 285 0.06 -24.63 6.99
CA ILE A 285 0.12 -26.08 6.79
C ILE A 285 -0.95 -26.82 7.58
N GLN A 286 -1.13 -26.53 8.87
CA GLN A 286 -2.19 -27.18 9.66
C GLN A 286 -3.56 -26.83 9.08
N GLU A 287 -4.44 -27.81 8.92
CA GLU A 287 -5.72 -27.58 8.28
C GLU A 287 -6.55 -26.55 9.04
N HIS A 288 -7.15 -25.63 8.29
CA HIS A 288 -7.92 -24.50 8.78
C HIS A 288 -9.11 -24.28 7.84
N SER A 289 -10.33 -24.28 8.36
CA SER A 289 -11.53 -24.16 7.51
C SER A 289 -11.73 -22.76 6.95
N TYR A 290 -11.25 -21.70 7.61
CA TYR A 290 -11.34 -20.32 7.14
C TYR A 290 -10.06 -19.91 6.41
N TYR A 291 -10.08 -19.89 5.07
CA TYR A 291 -8.89 -19.60 4.25
C TYR A 291 -8.25 -18.23 4.54
N ALA A 292 -9.07 -17.19 4.72
CA ALA A 292 -8.58 -15.85 5.04
C ALA A 292 -8.02 -15.71 6.47
N SER A 293 -8.05 -16.77 7.29
CA SER A 293 -7.29 -16.82 8.55
C SER A 293 -5.79 -16.94 8.34
N PHE A 294 -5.31 -17.14 7.10
CA PHE A 294 -3.88 -17.35 6.81
C PHE A 294 -3.25 -18.57 7.51
N GLY A 295 -4.07 -19.50 8.01
CA GLY A 295 -3.63 -20.65 8.77
C GLY A 295 -3.70 -20.50 10.29
N TYR A 296 -3.97 -19.30 10.81
CA TYR A 296 -3.99 -19.05 12.26
C TYR A 296 -5.16 -19.76 12.96
N HIS A 297 -6.30 -19.95 12.31
CA HIS A 297 -7.46 -20.62 12.91
C HIS A 297 -7.52 -22.11 12.58
N VAL A 298 -6.61 -22.87 13.18
CA VAL A 298 -6.45 -24.32 12.96
C VAL A 298 -7.68 -25.10 13.45
N THR A 299 -8.15 -26.05 12.63
CA THR A 299 -9.23 -26.99 12.96
C THR A 299 -8.69 -28.41 13.19
N ASN A 300 -7.83 -28.93 12.30
CA ASN A 300 -7.29 -30.30 12.38
C ASN A 300 -5.76 -30.26 12.43
N PHE A 301 -5.20 -30.37 13.64
CA PHE A 301 -3.78 -30.07 13.89
C PHE A 301 -2.79 -31.05 13.25
N PHE A 302 -3.20 -32.29 13.00
CA PHE A 302 -2.38 -33.36 12.41
C PHE A 302 -2.52 -33.45 10.88
N ALA A 303 -3.49 -32.73 10.30
CA ALA A 303 -3.79 -32.77 8.89
C ALA A 303 -3.12 -31.59 8.15
N PRO A 304 -2.42 -31.85 7.03
CA PRO A 304 -1.99 -30.78 6.14
C PRO A 304 -3.22 -30.22 5.42
N SER A 305 -3.21 -28.91 5.11
CA SER A 305 -4.36 -28.29 4.46
C SER A 305 -4.60 -28.90 3.08
N SER A 306 -5.79 -29.48 2.92
CA SER A 306 -6.21 -30.21 1.72
C SER A 306 -6.40 -29.33 0.50
N ARG A 307 -6.55 -28.02 0.69
CA ARG A 307 -6.67 -27.04 -0.40
C ARG A 307 -5.45 -27.00 -1.30
N PHE A 308 -4.28 -27.34 -0.79
CA PHE A 308 -3.02 -27.26 -1.53
C PHE A 308 -2.60 -28.62 -2.12
N GLY A 309 -3.26 -29.71 -1.75
CA GLY A 309 -2.93 -31.05 -2.22
C GLY A 309 -2.92 -32.08 -1.09
N THR A 310 -2.40 -33.26 -1.40
CA THR A 310 -2.36 -34.39 -0.48
C THR A 310 -1.19 -34.31 0.51
N PRO A 311 -1.22 -35.10 1.60
CA PRO A 311 -0.06 -35.30 2.48
C PRO A 311 1.24 -35.65 1.74
N ASP A 312 1.17 -36.49 0.70
CA ASP A 312 2.37 -36.91 -0.03
C ASP A 312 2.89 -35.81 -0.97
N ASP A 313 2.02 -34.92 -1.46
CA ASP A 313 2.45 -33.72 -2.19
C ASP A 313 3.27 -32.78 -1.29
N LEU A 314 2.87 -32.61 -0.02
CA LEU A 314 3.63 -31.85 0.96
C LEU A 314 4.97 -32.52 1.28
N LYS A 315 5.01 -33.85 1.46
CA LYS A 315 6.28 -34.58 1.62
C LYS A 315 7.21 -34.38 0.43
N SER A 316 6.65 -34.45 -0.79
CA SER A 316 7.43 -34.21 -2.00
C SER A 316 7.96 -32.78 -2.11
N LEU A 317 7.23 -31.78 -1.62
CA LEU A 317 7.71 -30.41 -1.53
C LEU A 317 8.91 -30.32 -0.59
N ILE A 318 8.82 -30.90 0.61
CA ILE A 318 9.88 -30.84 1.62
C ILE A 318 11.13 -31.60 1.14
N ASP A 319 10.96 -32.80 0.55
CA ASP A 319 12.08 -33.58 0.00
C ASP A 319 12.80 -32.81 -1.11
N LYS A 320 12.07 -32.05 -1.94
CA LYS A 320 12.67 -31.18 -2.95
C LYS A 320 13.41 -29.99 -2.35
N ALA A 321 12.88 -29.39 -1.28
CA ALA A 321 13.58 -28.32 -0.57
C ALA A 321 14.91 -28.85 0.03
N HIS A 322 14.90 -30.06 0.57
CA HIS A 322 16.10 -30.75 1.06
C HIS A 322 17.10 -31.07 -0.06
N GLU A 323 16.63 -31.52 -1.24
CA GLU A 323 17.48 -31.66 -2.44
C GLU A 323 18.20 -30.35 -2.79
N LEU A 324 17.51 -29.22 -2.66
CA LEU A 324 18.07 -27.88 -2.88
C LEU A 324 18.93 -27.36 -1.71
N GLY A 325 19.05 -28.12 -0.62
CA GLY A 325 19.75 -27.75 0.60
C GLY A 325 19.11 -26.58 1.33
N LEU A 326 17.77 -26.50 1.32
CA LEU A 326 16.98 -25.51 2.05
C LEU A 326 16.40 -26.16 3.32
N VAL A 327 16.59 -25.49 4.46
CA VAL A 327 15.87 -25.81 5.71
C VAL A 327 14.39 -25.48 5.52
N VAL A 328 13.49 -26.34 5.97
CA VAL A 328 12.04 -26.09 5.93
C VAL A 328 11.49 -25.97 7.34
N LEU A 329 10.97 -24.79 7.67
CA LEU A 329 10.30 -24.49 8.92
C LEU A 329 8.80 -24.43 8.67
N MET A 330 8.02 -24.90 9.64
CA MET A 330 6.57 -24.90 9.59
C MET A 330 5.99 -23.94 10.65
N ASP A 331 4.92 -23.22 10.30
CA ASP A 331 4.10 -22.54 11.31
C ASP A 331 3.37 -23.57 12.16
N ILE A 332 3.55 -23.49 13.47
CA ILE A 332 2.83 -24.31 14.43
C ILE A 332 2.01 -23.42 15.35
N VAL A 333 0.70 -23.51 15.22
CA VAL A 333 -0.24 -22.63 15.92
C VAL A 333 -0.75 -23.33 17.16
N HIS A 334 0.09 -23.40 18.18
CA HIS A 334 -0.27 -23.99 19.47
C HIS A 334 -0.79 -22.98 20.48
N SER A 335 -0.93 -21.71 20.11
CA SER A 335 -1.46 -20.66 20.97
C SER A 335 -2.97 -20.74 21.20
N HIS A 336 -3.70 -21.19 20.18
CA HIS A 336 -5.15 -21.28 20.20
C HIS A 336 -5.67 -22.28 19.15
N ALA A 337 -6.98 -22.53 19.15
CA ALA A 337 -7.67 -23.29 18.11
C ALA A 337 -8.89 -22.53 17.58
N SER A 338 -9.34 -22.87 16.38
CA SER A 338 -10.57 -22.35 15.79
C SER A 338 -11.78 -22.59 16.70
N LYS A 339 -12.66 -21.59 16.83
CA LYS A 339 -13.96 -21.77 17.51
C LYS A 339 -14.98 -22.59 16.71
N ASN A 340 -14.64 -23.03 15.50
CA ASN A 340 -15.54 -23.82 14.67
C ASN A 340 -15.85 -25.17 15.36
N THR A 341 -17.10 -25.36 15.74
CA THR A 341 -17.57 -26.56 16.46
C THR A 341 -17.85 -27.74 15.55
N LEU A 342 -17.98 -27.55 14.23
CA LEU A 342 -18.29 -28.60 13.26
C LEU A 342 -17.02 -29.30 12.77
N ASP A 343 -15.97 -28.51 12.49
CA ASP A 343 -14.78 -28.99 11.80
C ASP A 343 -13.55 -29.14 12.71
N GLY A 344 -13.57 -28.55 13.91
CA GLY A 344 -12.41 -28.47 14.80
C GLY A 344 -12.64 -29.01 16.21
N LEU A 345 -11.67 -28.76 17.09
CA LEU A 345 -11.65 -29.25 18.47
C LEU A 345 -12.68 -28.57 19.40
N ASN A 346 -13.32 -27.48 18.98
CA ASN A 346 -14.23 -26.73 19.84
C ASN A 346 -15.49 -27.56 20.18
N MET A 347 -15.81 -27.64 21.48
CA MET A 347 -16.93 -28.43 22.01
C MET A 347 -16.90 -29.89 21.51
N PHE A 348 -15.70 -30.48 21.39
CA PHE A 348 -15.51 -31.77 20.75
C PHE A 348 -16.35 -32.88 21.40
N ASP A 349 -16.24 -33.06 22.73
CA ASP A 349 -17.08 -33.97 23.53
C ASP A 349 -18.38 -33.34 24.05
N GLY A 350 -18.75 -32.17 23.54
CA GLY A 350 -19.90 -31.37 23.97
C GLY A 350 -19.70 -30.55 25.24
N THR A 351 -18.47 -30.49 25.78
CA THR A 351 -18.10 -29.57 26.86
C THR A 351 -17.11 -28.51 26.37
N ASP A 352 -17.08 -27.35 27.03
CA ASP A 352 -16.16 -26.27 26.69
C ASP A 352 -14.77 -26.46 27.31
N GLY A 353 -14.60 -27.40 28.26
CA GLY A 353 -13.39 -27.56 29.06
C GLY A 353 -12.50 -28.76 28.71
N GLN A 354 -12.75 -29.48 27.60
CA GLN A 354 -11.99 -30.68 27.26
C GLN A 354 -10.53 -30.35 26.88
N TYR A 355 -10.32 -29.73 25.71
CA TYR A 355 -8.99 -29.30 25.25
C TYR A 355 -8.62 -27.90 25.74
N PHE A 356 -9.62 -27.13 26.18
CA PHE A 356 -9.52 -25.70 26.44
C PHE A 356 -9.82 -25.40 27.91
N HIS A 357 -9.44 -24.21 28.37
CA HIS A 357 -10.03 -23.70 29.60
C HIS A 357 -11.55 -23.48 29.40
N SER A 358 -12.32 -23.60 30.49
CA SER A 358 -13.75 -23.29 30.47
C SER A 358 -14.02 -21.81 30.71
N GLY A 359 -15.19 -21.33 30.28
CA GLY A 359 -15.61 -19.94 30.46
C GLY A 359 -14.67 -18.92 29.81
N GLU A 360 -14.51 -17.75 30.43
CA GLU A 360 -13.76 -16.61 29.87
C GLU A 360 -12.28 -16.93 29.63
N ARG A 361 -11.62 -17.70 30.52
CA ARG A 361 -10.21 -18.11 30.34
C ARG A 361 -10.02 -18.97 29.08
N GLY A 362 -11.08 -19.61 28.60
CA GLY A 362 -11.07 -20.45 27.42
C GLY A 362 -11.22 -19.74 26.09
N TYR A 363 -11.38 -18.42 26.09
CA TYR A 363 -11.79 -17.65 24.91
C TYR A 363 -10.91 -16.42 24.69
N HIS A 364 -10.35 -16.29 23.49
CA HIS A 364 -9.55 -15.14 23.09
C HIS A 364 -10.42 -14.14 22.33
N TRP A 365 -10.97 -13.14 23.02
CA TRP A 365 -11.99 -12.24 22.45
C TRP A 365 -11.54 -11.46 21.20
N MET A 366 -10.26 -11.09 21.11
CA MET A 366 -9.71 -10.34 19.97
C MET A 366 -9.52 -11.22 18.72
N TRP A 367 -9.26 -12.51 18.93
CA TRP A 367 -9.02 -13.47 17.83
C TRP A 367 -10.22 -14.38 17.58
N ASP A 368 -11.28 -14.24 18.37
CA ASP A 368 -12.51 -15.02 18.25
C ASP A 368 -12.24 -16.55 18.27
N SER A 369 -11.37 -16.99 19.19
CA SER A 369 -10.79 -18.33 19.21
C SER A 369 -10.77 -19.00 20.60
N ARG A 370 -10.40 -20.28 20.65
CA ARG A 370 -10.35 -21.08 21.90
C ARG A 370 -8.92 -21.27 22.41
N LEU A 371 -8.72 -21.17 23.73
CA LEU A 371 -7.41 -21.23 24.39
C LEU A 371 -7.19 -22.56 25.11
N PHE A 372 -6.07 -23.22 24.79
CA PHE A 372 -5.70 -24.53 25.33
C PHE A 372 -5.53 -24.50 26.85
N ASN A 373 -5.89 -25.60 27.50
CA ASN A 373 -5.53 -25.84 28.89
C ASN A 373 -4.20 -26.63 28.94
N TYR A 374 -3.09 -25.90 28.93
CA TYR A 374 -1.74 -26.50 28.90
C TYR A 374 -1.40 -27.34 30.14
N GLY A 375 -2.14 -27.19 31.24
CA GLY A 375 -2.00 -28.02 32.44
C GLY A 375 -2.66 -29.41 32.33
N SER A 376 -3.42 -29.68 31.26
CA SER A 376 -4.11 -30.97 31.06
C SER A 376 -3.18 -32.02 30.44
N TRP A 377 -3.16 -33.23 31.02
CA TRP A 377 -2.29 -34.33 30.59
C TRP A 377 -2.48 -34.71 29.11
N GLU A 378 -3.73 -34.85 28.67
CA GLU A 378 -4.02 -35.23 27.28
C GLU A 378 -3.84 -34.05 26.30
N VAL A 379 -3.95 -32.81 26.76
CA VAL A 379 -3.60 -31.63 25.95
C VAL A 379 -2.09 -31.57 25.72
N LEU A 380 -1.28 -31.80 26.77
CA LEU A 380 0.17 -31.93 26.65
C LEU A 380 0.54 -33.06 25.68
N ARG A 381 -0.07 -34.24 25.82
CA ARG A 381 0.15 -35.37 24.91
C ARG A 381 -0.18 -34.98 23.47
N TYR A 382 -1.34 -34.37 23.25
CA TYR A 382 -1.82 -33.95 21.93
C TYR A 382 -0.82 -33.00 21.25
N LEU A 383 -0.45 -31.91 21.93
CA LEU A 383 0.38 -30.85 21.35
C LEU A 383 1.85 -31.28 21.18
N LEU A 384 2.44 -32.00 22.15
CA LEU A 384 3.79 -32.55 22.02
C LEU A 384 3.86 -33.59 20.91
N SER A 385 2.84 -34.43 20.80
CA SER A 385 2.73 -35.41 19.71
C SER A 385 2.55 -34.73 18.36
N ASN A 386 1.85 -33.59 18.31
CA ASN A 386 1.68 -32.83 17.09
C ASN A 386 3.01 -32.26 16.57
N ALA A 387 3.78 -31.61 17.45
CA ALA A 387 5.11 -31.12 17.07
C ALA A 387 6.03 -32.27 16.61
N ARG A 388 6.00 -33.42 17.29
CA ARG A 388 6.78 -34.58 16.86
C ARG A 388 6.30 -35.16 15.53
N TRP A 389 5.00 -35.24 15.30
CA TRP A 389 4.40 -35.75 14.06
C TRP A 389 4.95 -35.02 12.83
N TRP A 390 4.94 -33.69 12.86
CA TRP A 390 5.44 -32.88 11.75
C TRP A 390 6.95 -33.05 11.52
N LEU A 391 7.76 -33.17 12.58
CA LEU A 391 9.19 -33.47 12.44
C LEU A 391 9.40 -34.86 11.86
N GLU A 392 8.73 -35.88 12.41
CA GLU A 392 9.02 -37.28 12.10
C GLU A 392 8.44 -37.74 10.76
N GLU A 393 7.17 -37.45 10.50
CA GLU A 393 6.44 -37.89 9.29
C GLU A 393 6.80 -37.05 8.06
N TYR A 394 6.88 -35.72 8.21
CA TYR A 394 7.08 -34.79 7.10
C TYR A 394 8.51 -34.28 6.96
N LYS A 395 9.40 -34.61 7.92
CA LYS A 395 10.81 -34.22 7.92
C LYS A 395 11.08 -32.72 8.00
N PHE A 396 10.12 -31.89 8.46
CA PHE A 396 10.40 -30.50 8.78
C PHE A 396 11.65 -30.37 9.67
N ASP A 397 12.39 -29.28 9.47
CA ASP A 397 13.67 -28.99 10.14
C ASP A 397 13.48 -28.14 11.39
N GLY A 398 12.24 -27.79 11.73
CA GLY A 398 11.92 -26.90 12.83
C GLY A 398 10.58 -26.21 12.66
N PHE A 399 10.31 -25.26 13.55
CA PHE A 399 9.02 -24.56 13.61
C PHE A 399 9.18 -23.07 13.87
N ARG A 400 8.17 -22.31 13.46
CA ARG A 400 7.81 -21.05 14.10
C ARG A 400 6.57 -21.30 14.96
N PHE A 401 6.66 -21.02 16.26
CA PHE A 401 5.49 -21.00 17.14
C PHE A 401 4.85 -19.63 17.05
N ASP A 402 3.57 -19.62 16.70
CA ASP A 402 2.81 -18.42 16.44
C ASP A 402 1.93 -18.03 17.63
N GLY A 403 1.84 -16.72 17.88
CA GLY A 403 1.07 -16.15 18.99
C GLY A 403 1.65 -16.45 20.38
N VAL A 404 2.99 -16.56 20.51
CA VAL A 404 3.63 -16.94 21.78
C VAL A 404 3.38 -15.92 22.88
N THR A 405 3.28 -14.61 22.55
CA THR A 405 2.87 -13.59 23.53
C THR A 405 1.49 -13.91 24.13
N SER A 406 0.55 -14.39 23.33
CA SER A 406 -0.79 -14.77 23.82
C SER A 406 -0.74 -15.95 24.79
N MET A 407 0.22 -16.87 24.58
CA MET A 407 0.46 -18.02 25.46
C MET A 407 1.07 -17.61 26.79
N MET A 408 2.10 -16.75 26.78
CA MET A 408 2.92 -16.49 27.97
C MET A 408 2.22 -15.64 29.03
N TYR A 409 1.14 -14.94 28.68
CA TYR A 409 0.45 -14.04 29.60
C TYR A 409 -1.06 -14.28 29.61
N THR A 410 -1.65 -14.22 30.78
CA THR A 410 -3.12 -14.33 30.98
C THR A 410 -3.91 -13.17 30.38
N HIS A 411 -3.27 -12.01 30.16
CA HIS A 411 -3.84 -10.88 29.40
C HIS A 411 -3.49 -10.92 27.90
N HIS A 412 -2.76 -11.95 27.45
CA HIS A 412 -2.40 -12.19 26.05
C HIS A 412 -1.60 -11.07 25.35
N GLY A 413 -1.00 -10.17 26.13
CA GLY A 413 -0.39 -8.94 25.59
C GLY A 413 -1.39 -7.90 25.06
N LEU A 414 -2.70 -8.08 25.28
CA LEU A 414 -3.72 -7.15 24.82
C LEU A 414 -3.86 -5.98 25.80
N GLN A 415 -3.91 -4.76 25.26
CA GLN A 415 -4.06 -3.52 26.04
C GLN A 415 -3.00 -3.34 27.15
N VAL A 416 -1.81 -3.93 26.94
CA VAL A 416 -0.66 -3.83 27.84
C VAL A 416 0.53 -3.32 27.05
N GLU A 417 1.28 -2.39 27.62
CA GLU A 417 2.55 -1.92 27.09
C GLU A 417 3.69 -2.66 27.79
N PHE A 418 4.67 -3.13 27.01
CA PHE A 418 5.90 -3.72 27.54
C PHE A 418 7.01 -2.68 27.47
N THR A 419 7.30 -2.01 28.59
CA THR A 419 8.30 -0.95 28.70
C THR A 419 9.73 -1.48 28.81
N GLY A 420 9.87 -2.80 29.02
CA GLY A 420 11.13 -3.46 29.36
C GLY A 420 11.35 -3.59 30.87
N ASN A 421 10.38 -3.21 31.70
CA ASN A 421 10.43 -3.44 33.14
C ASN A 421 10.16 -4.91 33.44
N TYR A 422 11.05 -5.57 34.19
CA TYR A 422 11.00 -7.01 34.38
C TYR A 422 9.78 -7.49 35.19
N ASN A 423 9.14 -6.59 35.94
CA ASN A 423 7.86 -6.89 36.62
C ASN A 423 6.72 -7.18 35.64
N GLU A 424 6.80 -6.70 34.39
CA GLU A 424 5.81 -6.96 33.34
C GLU A 424 5.92 -8.39 32.80
N TYR A 425 7.12 -8.99 32.90
CA TYR A 425 7.41 -10.33 32.37
C TYR A 425 7.27 -11.44 33.42
N PHE A 426 7.56 -11.13 34.68
CA PHE A 426 7.64 -12.10 35.77
C PHE A 426 6.71 -11.70 36.91
N GLY A 427 5.52 -12.30 36.94
CA GLY A 427 4.52 -12.03 37.96
C GLY A 427 3.30 -12.91 37.82
N TYR A 428 2.21 -12.55 38.51
CA TYR A 428 0.96 -13.31 38.46
C TYR A 428 0.26 -13.30 37.09
N SER A 429 0.63 -12.35 36.21
CA SER A 429 0.13 -12.29 34.84
C SER A 429 0.74 -13.36 33.94
N THR A 430 1.93 -13.87 34.25
CA THR A 430 2.62 -14.90 33.47
C THR A 430 1.89 -16.24 33.59
N ASP A 431 1.48 -16.82 32.46
CA ASP A 431 0.86 -18.15 32.45
C ASP A 431 1.95 -19.23 32.51
N VAL A 432 2.18 -19.75 33.72
CA VAL A 432 3.23 -20.75 33.97
C VAL A 432 2.94 -22.06 33.25
N ASP A 433 1.67 -22.48 33.10
CA ASP A 433 1.33 -23.74 32.44
C ASP A 433 1.72 -23.69 30.96
N ALA A 434 1.43 -22.56 30.30
CA ALA A 434 1.80 -22.34 28.90
C ALA A 434 3.33 -22.26 28.72
N VAL A 435 4.04 -21.55 29.59
CA VAL A 435 5.52 -21.46 29.50
C VAL A 435 6.17 -22.81 29.76
N VAL A 436 5.65 -23.61 30.71
CA VAL A 436 6.16 -24.97 30.97
C VAL A 436 5.91 -25.89 29.77
N TYR A 437 4.76 -25.78 29.11
CA TYR A 437 4.52 -26.48 27.85
C TYR A 437 5.54 -26.09 26.77
N LEU A 438 5.83 -24.79 26.61
CA LEU A 438 6.86 -24.30 25.68
C LEU A 438 8.26 -24.84 26.02
N MET A 439 8.60 -24.94 27.31
CA MET A 439 9.84 -25.57 27.76
C MET A 439 9.87 -27.06 27.42
N LEU A 440 8.79 -27.81 27.65
CA LEU A 440 8.71 -29.23 27.33
C LEU A 440 8.83 -29.49 25.82
N VAL A 441 8.14 -28.71 24.99
CA VAL A 441 8.19 -28.92 23.54
C VAL A 441 9.58 -28.58 22.99
N ASN A 442 10.24 -27.55 23.50
CA ASN A 442 11.61 -27.23 23.10
C ASN A 442 12.63 -28.28 23.58
N ASP A 443 12.50 -28.77 24.83
CA ASP A 443 13.33 -29.88 25.35
C ASP A 443 13.15 -31.15 24.50
N MET A 444 11.92 -31.47 24.11
CA MET A 444 11.60 -32.57 23.22
C MET A 444 12.23 -32.38 21.83
N ILE A 445 12.00 -31.24 21.18
CA ILE A 445 12.45 -30.97 19.82
C ILE A 445 13.98 -31.07 19.76
N HIS A 446 14.69 -30.36 20.64
CA HIS A 446 16.15 -30.34 20.64
C HIS A 446 16.76 -31.65 21.14
N GLY A 447 16.11 -32.35 22.06
CA GLY A 447 16.52 -33.66 22.52
C GLY A 447 16.44 -34.74 21.43
N LEU A 448 15.42 -34.69 20.58
CA LEU A 448 15.26 -35.62 19.45
C LEU A 448 16.03 -35.18 18.19
N TYR A 449 16.11 -33.87 17.96
CA TYR A 449 16.68 -33.24 16.78
C TYR A 449 17.52 -32.00 17.17
N PRO A 450 18.80 -32.19 17.56
CA PRO A 450 19.66 -31.07 18.01
C PRO A 450 19.87 -29.96 16.97
N GLU A 451 19.81 -30.33 15.68
CA GLU A 451 19.94 -29.40 14.55
C GLU A 451 18.64 -28.65 14.21
N ALA A 452 17.54 -28.94 14.91
CA ALA A 452 16.28 -28.26 14.68
C ALA A 452 16.38 -26.76 14.98
N ILE A 453 15.52 -25.98 14.32
CA ILE A 453 15.40 -24.54 14.53
C ILE A 453 14.00 -24.23 15.05
N VAL A 454 13.90 -23.66 16.26
CA VAL A 454 12.60 -23.20 16.78
C VAL A 454 12.59 -21.68 16.92
N VAL A 455 11.68 -21.03 16.21
CA VAL A 455 11.47 -19.57 16.23
C VAL A 455 10.21 -19.27 17.04
N GLY A 456 10.24 -18.27 17.91
CA GLY A 456 9.06 -17.79 18.62
C GLY A 456 8.59 -16.43 18.11
N GLU A 457 7.31 -16.34 17.76
CA GLU A 457 6.61 -15.08 17.48
C GLU A 457 6.18 -14.44 18.82
N ASP A 458 7.06 -13.60 19.37
CA ASP A 458 6.80 -12.87 20.61
C ASP A 458 7.10 -11.38 20.45
N VAL A 459 6.06 -10.55 20.65
CA VAL A 459 6.17 -9.09 20.65
C VAL A 459 6.61 -8.52 22.00
N SER A 460 6.47 -9.25 23.11
CA SER A 460 6.69 -8.67 24.45
C SER A 460 8.16 -8.39 24.77
N GLY A 461 9.06 -9.20 24.21
CA GLY A 461 10.49 -9.10 24.52
C GLY A 461 10.92 -9.89 25.76
N MET A 462 10.15 -10.92 26.17
CA MET A 462 10.41 -11.69 27.38
C MET A 462 11.89 -12.10 27.52
N PRO A 463 12.56 -11.78 28.65
CA PRO A 463 13.94 -12.20 28.89
C PRO A 463 14.11 -13.72 29.05
N ALA A 464 15.27 -14.22 28.62
CA ALA A 464 15.63 -15.65 28.64
C ALA A 464 14.71 -16.55 27.78
N PHE A 465 14.07 -15.95 26.79
CA PHE A 465 13.19 -16.63 25.86
C PHE A 465 13.98 -17.54 24.91
N CYS A 466 15.09 -17.04 24.37
CA CYS A 466 15.97 -17.79 23.47
C CYS A 466 17.16 -18.46 24.17
N ILE A 467 17.05 -18.73 25.47
CA ILE A 467 18.07 -19.45 26.25
C ILE A 467 17.64 -20.91 26.40
N PRO A 468 18.54 -21.90 26.30
CA PRO A 468 18.19 -23.31 26.41
C PRO A 468 17.44 -23.65 27.70
N VAL A 469 16.54 -24.63 27.62
CA VAL A 469 15.73 -25.09 28.76
C VAL A 469 16.62 -25.56 29.92
N GLN A 470 17.69 -26.31 29.62
CA GLN A 470 18.62 -26.82 30.64
C GLN A 470 19.30 -25.70 31.46
N ASP A 471 19.40 -24.51 30.88
CA ASP A 471 20.04 -23.35 31.50
C ASP A 471 19.04 -22.45 32.25
N GLY A 472 17.74 -22.73 32.12
CA GLY A 472 16.63 -22.04 32.82
C GLY A 472 15.72 -21.21 31.91
N GLY A 473 16.00 -21.16 30.60
CA GLY A 473 15.23 -20.41 29.61
C GLY A 473 14.01 -21.16 29.08
N VAL A 474 13.31 -20.55 28.12
CA VAL A 474 12.13 -21.15 27.46
C VAL A 474 12.52 -22.14 26.35
N GLY A 475 13.72 -21.97 25.77
CA GLY A 475 14.30 -22.96 24.85
C GLY A 475 14.19 -22.66 23.36
N PHE A 476 13.70 -21.48 22.96
CA PHE A 476 13.67 -21.10 21.54
C PHE A 476 15.09 -20.80 21.01
N ASP A 477 15.33 -20.99 19.72
CA ASP A 477 16.60 -20.57 19.09
C ASP A 477 16.61 -19.09 18.71
N TYR A 478 15.48 -18.59 18.22
CA TYR A 478 15.31 -17.23 17.74
C TYR A 478 13.96 -16.66 18.16
N ARG A 479 13.90 -15.33 18.31
CA ARG A 479 12.65 -14.55 18.29
C ARG A 479 12.52 -13.72 17.02
N LEU A 480 11.31 -13.36 16.65
CA LEU A 480 11.06 -12.34 15.63
C LEU A 480 11.26 -10.93 16.19
N HIS A 481 11.94 -10.05 15.45
CA HIS A 481 12.10 -8.63 15.82
C HIS A 481 10.99 -7.78 15.17
N MET A 482 9.78 -7.92 15.71
CA MET A 482 8.56 -7.45 15.05
C MET A 482 8.44 -5.91 14.99
N ALA A 483 9.05 -5.18 15.94
CA ALA A 483 9.02 -3.71 15.98
C ALA A 483 9.70 -3.02 14.79
N VAL A 484 10.58 -3.72 14.05
CA VAL A 484 11.30 -3.14 12.91
C VAL A 484 10.35 -2.84 11.75
N ALA A 485 9.39 -3.72 11.49
CA ALA A 485 8.45 -3.54 10.39
C ALA A 485 7.51 -2.34 10.64
N ASP A 486 6.99 -2.22 11.87
CA ASP A 486 6.18 -1.07 12.27
C ASP A 486 6.93 0.25 12.13
N LYS A 487 8.24 0.26 12.41
CA LYS A 487 9.07 1.46 12.24
C LYS A 487 9.16 1.90 10.78
N TRP A 488 9.29 0.96 9.84
CA TRP A 488 9.30 1.31 8.42
C TRP A 488 7.96 1.88 7.97
N ILE A 489 6.84 1.29 8.40
CA ILE A 489 5.50 1.79 8.10
C ILE A 489 5.28 3.19 8.71
N GLU A 490 5.71 3.42 9.95
CA GLU A 490 5.66 4.73 10.61
C GLU A 490 6.41 5.80 9.81
N LEU A 491 7.60 5.46 9.31
CA LEU A 491 8.45 6.37 8.53
C LEU A 491 7.88 6.65 7.15
N LEU A 492 7.34 5.64 6.47
CA LEU A 492 6.76 5.76 5.12
C LEU A 492 5.47 6.61 5.11
N LYS A 493 4.84 6.82 6.27
CA LYS A 493 3.73 7.77 6.45
C LYS A 493 4.19 9.23 6.61
N LYS A 494 5.50 9.46 6.76
CA LYS A 494 6.13 10.78 6.95
C LYS A 494 7.01 11.14 5.75
N ARG A 495 7.36 12.41 5.62
CA ARG A 495 8.36 12.86 4.65
C ARG A 495 9.76 12.42 5.07
N ASP A 496 10.64 12.16 4.10
CA ASP A 496 11.99 11.66 4.37
C ASP A 496 12.86 12.67 5.16
N GLU A 497 12.61 13.97 5.03
CA GLU A 497 13.32 14.99 5.83
C GLU A 497 12.97 14.93 7.33
N GLU A 498 11.85 14.31 7.69
CA GLU A 498 11.41 14.11 9.07
C GLU A 498 11.96 12.81 9.68
N TRP A 499 12.70 12.02 8.89
CA TRP A 499 13.25 10.75 9.36
C TRP A 499 14.42 10.96 10.32
N GLN A 500 14.21 10.60 11.57
CA GLN A 500 15.24 10.65 12.59
C GLN A 500 16.13 9.40 12.48
N VAL A 501 17.28 9.53 11.82
CA VAL A 501 18.24 8.42 11.61
C VAL A 501 18.64 7.75 12.93
N GLY A 502 18.75 8.52 14.01
CA GLY A 502 19.02 7.99 15.36
C GLY A 502 17.96 6.98 15.82
N ASP A 503 16.68 7.28 15.59
CA ASP A 503 15.57 6.38 15.93
C ASP A 503 15.59 5.12 15.08
N ILE A 504 15.95 5.23 13.80
CA ILE A 504 16.09 4.06 12.90
C ILE A 504 17.17 3.13 13.43
N VAL A 505 18.35 3.66 13.76
CA VAL A 505 19.45 2.87 14.32
C VAL A 505 19.06 2.28 15.67
N PHE A 506 18.40 3.06 16.52
CA PHE A 506 17.90 2.58 17.81
C PHE A 506 16.95 1.39 17.62
N THR A 507 15.89 1.50 16.81
CA THR A 507 14.97 0.39 16.57
C THR A 507 15.66 -0.85 16.01
N LEU A 508 16.58 -0.70 15.05
CA LEU A 508 17.29 -1.85 14.47
C LEU A 508 18.22 -2.56 15.46
N THR A 509 18.78 -1.82 16.43
CA THR A 509 19.79 -2.33 17.37
C THR A 509 19.27 -2.61 18.79
N ASN A 510 18.06 -2.14 19.12
CA ASN A 510 17.43 -2.32 20.43
C ASN A 510 16.92 -3.75 20.60
N ARG A 511 17.81 -4.64 21.01
CA ARG A 511 17.54 -6.07 21.24
C ARG A 511 18.42 -6.62 22.34
N ARG A 512 18.07 -7.81 22.84
CA ARG A 512 18.87 -8.55 23.82
C ARG A 512 20.02 -9.27 23.12
N TRP A 513 21.24 -8.77 23.24
CA TRP A 513 22.41 -9.30 22.51
C TRP A 513 22.82 -10.73 22.89
N GLY A 514 22.41 -11.22 24.07
CA GLY A 514 22.59 -12.62 24.48
C GLY A 514 21.60 -13.60 23.85
N GLU A 515 20.58 -13.09 23.15
CA GLU A 515 19.51 -13.88 22.54
C GLU A 515 19.48 -13.60 21.03
N LYS A 516 19.21 -14.61 20.20
CA LYS A 516 19.21 -14.44 18.74
C LYS A 516 17.84 -13.93 18.28
N CYS A 517 17.82 -13.10 17.25
CA CYS A 517 16.60 -12.67 16.60
C CYS A 517 16.69 -12.75 15.07
N VAL A 518 15.53 -12.96 14.44
CA VAL A 518 15.32 -12.81 13.00
C VAL A 518 14.68 -11.43 12.77
N VAL A 519 15.26 -10.65 11.86
CA VAL A 519 14.81 -9.29 11.55
C VAL A 519 14.23 -9.27 10.14
N TYR A 520 13.13 -8.55 9.94
CA TYR A 520 12.49 -8.31 8.65
C TYR A 520 12.02 -6.85 8.58
N ALA A 521 11.94 -6.31 7.35
CA ALA A 521 11.48 -4.94 7.12
C ALA A 521 9.95 -4.88 6.88
N GLU A 522 9.38 -5.95 6.33
CA GLU A 522 7.96 -6.16 6.11
C GLU A 522 7.70 -7.67 6.12
N SER A 523 6.51 -8.09 6.53
CA SER A 523 6.06 -9.49 6.52
C SER A 523 4.57 -9.58 6.19
N HIS A 524 4.00 -10.78 6.29
CA HIS A 524 2.55 -10.97 6.22
C HIS A 524 1.78 -10.28 7.38
N ASP A 525 2.44 -9.92 8.49
CA ASP A 525 1.81 -9.22 9.63
C ASP A 525 1.12 -7.92 9.16
N GLN A 526 1.83 -7.13 8.36
CA GLN A 526 1.32 -5.88 7.80
C GLN A 526 0.18 -6.12 6.81
N ALA A 527 0.20 -7.25 6.09
CA ALA A 527 -0.87 -7.61 5.17
C ALA A 527 -2.18 -7.97 5.89
N LEU A 528 -2.11 -8.62 7.06
CA LEU A 528 -3.29 -8.99 7.86
C LEU A 528 -4.05 -7.77 8.41
N VAL A 529 -3.35 -6.67 8.71
CA VAL A 529 -3.98 -5.40 9.12
C VAL A 529 -4.38 -4.51 7.94
N GLY A 530 -4.21 -4.99 6.70
CA GLY A 530 -4.58 -4.28 5.48
C GLY A 530 -3.63 -3.14 5.09
N ASP A 531 -2.40 -3.13 5.59
CA ASP A 531 -1.39 -2.14 5.20
C ASP A 531 -0.79 -2.47 3.82
N LYS A 532 -0.17 -1.48 3.18
CA LYS A 532 0.52 -1.65 1.89
C LYS A 532 1.92 -2.22 2.12
N THR A 533 2.44 -2.91 1.10
CA THR A 533 3.87 -3.25 1.05
C THR A 533 4.73 -1.99 1.02
N ILE A 534 5.98 -2.07 1.47
CA ILE A 534 6.96 -0.97 1.37
C ILE A 534 7.06 -0.49 -0.08
N ALA A 535 7.05 -1.42 -1.03
CA ALA A 535 7.05 -1.13 -2.45
C ALA A 535 5.86 -0.25 -2.88
N PHE A 536 4.63 -0.58 -2.45
CA PHE A 536 3.46 0.23 -2.77
C PHE A 536 3.46 1.56 -2.01
N TRP A 537 3.94 1.61 -0.77
CA TRP A 537 4.17 2.88 -0.09
C TRP A 537 5.09 3.82 -0.87
N LEU A 538 6.14 3.27 -1.49
CA LEU A 538 7.11 4.04 -2.27
C LEU A 538 6.67 4.33 -3.72
N MET A 539 5.82 3.48 -4.32
CA MET A 539 5.60 3.46 -5.78
C MET A 539 4.13 3.46 -6.22
N ASP A 540 3.14 3.46 -5.32
CA ASP A 540 1.72 3.41 -5.69
C ASP A 540 1.32 4.63 -6.54
N LYS A 541 0.27 4.44 -7.36
CA LYS A 541 -0.32 5.52 -8.14
C LYS A 541 -0.82 6.59 -7.17
N ARG A 542 -0.36 7.83 -7.36
CA ARG A 542 -0.69 8.98 -6.51
C ARG A 542 -2.20 9.12 -6.40
N ARG A 543 -2.74 9.07 -5.18
CA ARG A 543 -4.16 9.31 -4.89
C ARG A 543 -4.28 10.60 -4.11
N ILE A 544 -5.31 11.38 -4.43
CA ILE A 544 -5.68 12.57 -3.67
C ILE A 544 -6.17 12.08 -2.29
N PRO A 545 -5.60 12.60 -1.18
CA PRO A 545 -5.98 12.16 0.16
C PRO A 545 -7.45 12.52 0.47
N PRO A 546 -8.12 11.78 1.38
CA PRO A 546 -9.45 12.17 1.83
C PRO A 546 -9.42 13.55 2.53
N PRO A 547 -10.55 14.26 2.59
CA PRO A 547 -10.66 15.51 3.35
C PRO A 547 -10.17 15.37 4.80
N GLY A 548 -9.44 16.38 5.29
CA GLY A 548 -9.05 16.49 6.71
C GLY A 548 -10.21 17.01 7.58
N ASP A 549 -9.92 17.33 8.85
CA ASP A 549 -10.91 17.93 9.76
C ASP A 549 -11.12 19.44 9.56
N GLY A 550 -10.19 20.11 8.87
CA GLY A 550 -10.24 21.54 8.57
C GLY A 550 -10.08 22.45 9.79
N LYS A 551 -9.59 21.96 10.93
CA LYS A 551 -9.59 22.72 12.20
C LYS A 551 -8.26 23.35 12.58
N LYS A 552 -7.15 22.90 12.01
CA LYS A 552 -5.80 23.34 12.42
C LYS A 552 -5.52 24.83 12.11
N ILE A 553 -6.23 25.43 11.15
CA ILE A 553 -6.19 26.89 10.94
C ILE A 553 -6.46 27.70 12.22
N TYR A 554 -7.30 27.20 13.13
CA TYR A 554 -7.62 27.88 14.39
C TYR A 554 -6.49 27.83 15.43
N ASP A 555 -5.57 26.88 15.29
CA ASP A 555 -4.37 26.78 16.11
C ASP A 555 -3.24 27.65 15.54
N ILE A 556 -3.15 27.73 14.21
CA ILE A 556 -2.21 28.59 13.50
C ILE A 556 -2.55 30.07 13.74
N ASP A 557 -3.83 30.43 13.67
CA ASP A 557 -4.31 31.77 13.95
C ASP A 557 -5.59 31.74 14.83
N PRO A 558 -5.43 31.92 16.15
CA PRO A 558 -6.55 31.92 17.09
C PRO A 558 -7.61 33.00 16.83
N MET A 559 -7.30 34.07 16.09
CA MET A 559 -8.27 35.14 15.76
C MET A 559 -9.36 34.63 14.80
N LEU A 560 -9.09 33.54 14.07
CA LEU A 560 -10.07 32.91 13.18
C LEU A 560 -11.23 32.25 13.93
N LYS A 561 -11.07 31.94 15.24
CA LYS A 561 -12.14 31.31 16.05
C LYS A 561 -13.40 32.17 16.14
N SER A 562 -13.26 33.50 16.06
CA SER A 562 -14.43 34.41 16.04
C SER A 562 -15.22 34.36 14.73
N TYR A 563 -14.74 33.63 13.73
CA TYR A 563 -15.34 33.48 12.39
C TYR A 563 -15.58 32.01 12.02
N ASP A 564 -15.58 31.13 13.01
CA ASP A 564 -15.76 29.69 12.84
C ASP A 564 -17.02 29.34 12.06
N GLY A 565 -18.14 30.02 12.30
CA GLY A 565 -19.40 29.81 11.56
C GLY A 565 -19.25 29.98 10.04
N HIS A 566 -18.48 30.98 9.57
CA HIS A 566 -18.23 31.18 8.14
C HIS A 566 -17.22 30.16 7.59
N LEU A 567 -16.13 29.92 8.32
CA LEU A 567 -15.04 29.04 7.91
C LEU A 567 -15.47 27.57 7.88
N ASP A 568 -16.24 27.13 8.89
CA ASP A 568 -16.81 25.79 8.97
C ASP A 568 -17.90 25.58 7.91
N TYR A 569 -18.72 26.60 7.62
CA TYR A 569 -19.69 26.54 6.52
C TYR A 569 -18.99 26.32 5.18
N ARG A 570 -17.95 27.12 4.90
CA ARG A 570 -17.12 26.99 3.70
C ARG A 570 -16.47 25.60 3.60
N TYR A 571 -15.85 25.12 4.68
CA TYR A 571 -15.22 23.81 4.70
C TYR A 571 -16.24 22.68 4.52
N GLY A 572 -17.44 22.83 5.11
CA GLY A 572 -18.56 21.91 4.90
C GLY A 572 -19.07 21.88 3.45
N GLN A 573 -19.08 23.01 2.74
CA GLN A 573 -19.40 23.03 1.30
C GLN A 573 -18.34 22.31 0.47
N TYR A 574 -17.05 22.49 0.81
CA TYR A 574 -15.95 21.75 0.19
C TYR A 574 -16.10 20.23 0.38
N ILE A 575 -16.32 19.76 1.62
CA ILE A 575 -16.52 18.33 1.91
C ILE A 575 -17.70 17.79 1.10
N LYS A 576 -18.84 18.47 1.16
CA LYS A 576 -20.05 18.04 0.46
C LYS A 576 -19.80 17.85 -1.03
N LEU A 577 -19.18 18.83 -1.67
CA LEU A 577 -18.90 18.78 -3.11
C LEU A 577 -17.85 17.72 -3.46
N ARG A 578 -16.83 17.55 -2.60
CA ARG A 578 -15.83 16.49 -2.73
C ARG A 578 -16.47 15.10 -2.67
N GLU A 579 -17.34 14.86 -1.69
CA GLU A 579 -18.10 13.61 -1.55
C GLU A 579 -19.05 13.36 -2.74
N GLU A 580 -19.73 14.40 -3.23
CA GLU A 580 -20.59 14.29 -4.41
C GLU A 580 -19.78 13.90 -5.67
N ILE A 581 -18.58 14.45 -5.86
CA ILE A 581 -17.70 14.07 -6.97
C ILE A 581 -17.16 12.64 -6.77
N ASP A 582 -16.76 12.27 -5.55
CA ASP A 582 -16.30 10.90 -5.24
C ASP A 582 -17.38 9.87 -5.58
N LYS A 583 -18.62 10.15 -5.18
CA LYS A 583 -19.76 9.26 -5.40
C LYS A 583 -20.18 9.15 -6.87
N ASN A 584 -20.27 10.27 -7.58
CA ASN A 584 -20.92 10.31 -8.89
C ASN A 584 -19.94 10.24 -10.07
N GLU A 585 -18.66 10.57 -9.86
CA GLU A 585 -17.68 10.72 -10.95
C GLU A 585 -16.43 9.85 -10.76
N GLY A 586 -16.37 9.04 -9.69
CA GLY A 586 -15.22 8.18 -9.40
C GLY A 586 -14.02 8.92 -8.79
N GLY A 587 -14.27 10.10 -8.23
CA GLY A 587 -13.25 10.90 -7.54
C GLY A 587 -12.66 12.03 -8.36
N LEU A 588 -11.88 12.88 -7.69
CA LEU A 588 -11.35 14.13 -8.22
C LEU A 588 -10.32 13.87 -9.34
N GLU A 589 -9.65 12.71 -9.28
CA GLU A 589 -8.80 12.22 -10.36
C GLU A 589 -9.63 11.97 -11.63
N ALA A 590 -10.69 11.17 -11.57
CA ALA A 590 -11.50 10.85 -12.74
C ALA A 590 -12.25 12.08 -13.26
N PHE A 591 -12.80 12.90 -12.36
CA PHE A 591 -13.55 14.10 -12.71
C PHE A 591 -12.72 15.14 -13.48
N SER A 592 -11.43 15.26 -13.16
CA SER A 592 -10.50 16.18 -13.83
C SER A 592 -9.95 15.67 -15.17
N ARG A 593 -10.30 14.45 -15.60
CA ARG A 593 -10.01 13.95 -16.95
C ARG A 593 -11.13 14.30 -17.94
N GLY A 594 -11.85 15.40 -17.72
CA GLY A 594 -12.94 15.82 -18.60
C GLY A 594 -12.51 16.00 -20.06
N TYR A 595 -11.25 16.35 -20.31
CA TYR A 595 -10.68 16.46 -21.66
C TYR A 595 -10.50 15.12 -22.40
N GLU A 596 -10.64 13.98 -21.71
CA GLU A 596 -10.71 12.64 -22.30
C GLU A 596 -12.15 12.27 -22.71
N ILE A 597 -13.14 13.10 -22.35
CA ILE A 597 -14.58 12.90 -22.61
C ILE A 597 -15.12 14.00 -23.53
N PHE A 598 -14.85 15.26 -23.20
CA PHE A 598 -15.30 16.47 -23.89
C PHE A 598 -14.28 16.96 -24.93
N GLY A 599 -14.76 17.75 -25.89
CA GLY A 599 -13.97 18.12 -27.07
C GLY A 599 -13.82 16.94 -28.01
N PHE A 600 -12.71 16.91 -28.75
CA PHE A 600 -12.42 15.83 -29.68
C PHE A 600 -11.61 14.72 -29.02
N THR A 601 -12.11 13.49 -29.13
CA THR A 601 -11.49 12.29 -28.59
C THR A 601 -11.33 11.26 -29.71
N ARG A 602 -10.13 10.66 -29.79
CA ARG A 602 -9.75 9.72 -30.85
C ARG A 602 -9.87 8.28 -30.34
N SER A 603 -10.49 7.40 -31.12
CA SER A 603 -10.48 5.94 -30.91
C SER A 603 -9.96 5.22 -32.16
N ASP A 604 -9.75 3.91 -32.05
CA ASP A 604 -9.33 3.06 -33.18
C ASP A 604 -10.34 3.09 -34.34
N THR A 605 -11.62 3.39 -34.06
CA THR A 605 -12.72 3.32 -35.02
C THR A 605 -13.18 4.67 -35.56
N GLY A 606 -12.80 5.79 -34.93
CA GLY A 606 -13.30 7.10 -35.32
C GLY A 606 -12.93 8.24 -34.37
N ILE A 607 -13.66 9.35 -34.49
CA ILE A 607 -13.53 10.54 -33.64
C ILE A 607 -14.89 10.79 -32.98
N THR A 608 -14.90 10.91 -31.66
CA THR A 608 -16.07 11.39 -30.92
C THR A 608 -15.86 12.84 -30.54
N TYR A 609 -16.84 13.68 -30.87
CA TYR A 609 -16.90 15.07 -30.42
C TYR A 609 -18.05 15.27 -29.44
N ARG A 610 -17.75 15.82 -28.26
CA ARG A 610 -18.74 16.19 -27.24
C ARG A 610 -18.62 17.65 -26.84
N GLU A 611 -19.76 18.31 -26.69
CA GLU A 611 -19.81 19.70 -26.26
C GLU A 611 -21.00 19.97 -25.34
N TRP A 612 -20.75 20.68 -24.23
CA TRP A 612 -21.83 21.11 -23.36
C TRP A 612 -22.43 22.40 -23.90
N ALA A 613 -23.73 22.37 -24.27
CA ALA A 613 -24.45 23.53 -24.79
C ALA A 613 -25.96 23.38 -24.49
N PRO A 614 -26.37 23.48 -23.22
CA PRO A 614 -27.72 23.14 -22.80
C PRO A 614 -28.80 24.06 -23.37
N GLY A 615 -28.47 25.33 -23.66
CA GLY A 615 -29.35 26.32 -24.27
C GLY A 615 -29.57 26.15 -25.78
N ALA A 616 -28.70 25.41 -26.48
CA ALA A 616 -28.86 25.14 -27.90
C ALA A 616 -30.06 24.22 -28.16
N LYS A 617 -30.78 24.46 -29.26
CA LYS A 617 -31.93 23.66 -29.72
C LYS A 617 -31.54 22.59 -30.74
N ALA A 618 -30.51 22.88 -31.53
CA ALA A 618 -29.88 21.98 -32.49
C ALA A 618 -28.39 22.31 -32.57
N ALA A 619 -27.54 21.31 -32.77
CA ALA A 619 -26.11 21.51 -32.99
C ALA A 619 -25.59 20.63 -34.13
N SER A 620 -24.57 21.11 -34.84
CA SER A 620 -23.88 20.37 -35.89
C SER A 620 -22.40 20.71 -35.88
N LEU A 621 -21.55 19.72 -36.08
CA LEU A 621 -20.11 19.93 -36.23
C LEU A 621 -19.82 20.36 -37.67
N ILE A 622 -19.09 21.44 -37.87
CA ILE A 622 -18.75 21.99 -39.18
C ILE A 622 -17.26 22.24 -39.28
N GLY A 623 -16.70 22.12 -40.47
CA GLY A 623 -15.29 22.39 -40.70
C GLY A 623 -14.85 22.09 -42.12
N ASP A 624 -13.54 22.18 -42.35
CA ASP A 624 -12.95 21.89 -43.66
C ASP A 624 -13.29 20.46 -44.13
N PHE A 625 -13.36 19.50 -43.20
CA PHE A 625 -13.66 18.09 -43.47
C PHE A 625 -15.04 17.84 -44.10
N ASN A 626 -16.01 18.72 -43.87
CA ASN A 626 -17.38 18.59 -44.39
C ASN A 626 -17.84 19.79 -45.24
N ASN A 627 -16.89 20.58 -45.75
CA ASN A 627 -17.14 21.80 -46.51
C ASN A 627 -18.04 22.81 -45.76
N TRP A 628 -17.91 22.89 -44.43
CA TRP A 628 -18.68 23.79 -43.58
C TRP A 628 -20.22 23.60 -43.70
N ASN A 629 -20.66 22.39 -44.06
CA ASN A 629 -22.07 22.07 -44.28
C ASN A 629 -22.77 21.66 -42.98
N SER A 630 -23.63 22.53 -42.47
CA SER A 630 -24.38 22.30 -41.23
C SER A 630 -25.49 21.24 -41.29
N LYS A 631 -25.64 20.53 -42.41
CA LYS A 631 -26.57 19.40 -42.54
C LYS A 631 -25.85 18.05 -42.63
N ALA A 632 -24.51 18.05 -42.73
CA ALA A 632 -23.73 16.82 -42.89
C ALA A 632 -23.62 16.06 -41.56
N ASP A 633 -23.20 16.76 -40.50
CA ASP A 633 -22.76 16.14 -39.24
C ASP A 633 -23.56 16.71 -38.05
N VAL A 634 -24.84 16.30 -37.96
CA VAL A 634 -25.78 16.74 -36.92
C VAL A 634 -25.55 15.98 -35.61
N MET A 635 -25.51 16.69 -34.49
CA MET A 635 -25.23 16.14 -33.16
C MET A 635 -26.51 15.73 -32.42
N THR A 636 -26.38 14.81 -31.46
CA THR A 636 -27.48 14.36 -30.59
C THR A 636 -27.29 14.91 -29.17
N ARG A 637 -28.36 15.44 -28.57
CA ARG A 637 -28.35 16.01 -27.21
C ARG A 637 -28.81 14.99 -26.17
N ASN A 638 -28.08 14.84 -25.08
CA ASN A 638 -28.52 14.04 -23.92
C ASN A 638 -29.38 14.86 -22.93
N GLU A 639 -29.80 14.23 -21.83
CA GLU A 639 -30.65 14.89 -20.82
C GLU A 639 -29.97 16.05 -20.08
N TYR A 640 -28.64 16.03 -19.98
CA TYR A 640 -27.84 17.07 -19.32
C TYR A 640 -27.44 18.23 -20.25
N GLY A 641 -27.88 18.19 -21.52
CA GLY A 641 -27.55 19.22 -22.51
C GLY A 641 -26.15 19.11 -23.11
N VAL A 642 -25.54 17.92 -23.03
CA VAL A 642 -24.32 17.59 -23.77
C VAL A 642 -24.69 17.07 -25.15
N TRP A 643 -24.09 17.66 -26.17
CA TRP A 643 -24.22 17.27 -27.57
C TRP A 643 -23.09 16.33 -27.94
N GLU A 644 -23.40 15.25 -28.65
CA GLU A 644 -22.43 14.25 -29.10
C GLU A 644 -22.59 13.92 -30.59
N ILE A 645 -21.47 13.66 -31.26
CA ILE A 645 -21.42 12.99 -32.55
C ILE A 645 -20.21 12.05 -32.62
N PHE A 646 -20.39 10.89 -33.26
CA PHE A 646 -19.32 9.98 -33.61
C PHE A 646 -19.11 9.97 -35.13
N LEU A 647 -17.88 10.25 -35.56
CA LEU A 647 -17.46 10.21 -36.95
C LEU A 647 -16.55 9.00 -37.19
N PRO A 648 -17.03 7.95 -37.89
CA PRO A 648 -16.21 6.78 -38.16
C PRO A 648 -15.04 7.12 -39.08
N ASN A 649 -13.97 6.33 -39.00
CA ASN A 649 -12.85 6.43 -39.94
C ASN A 649 -13.31 6.31 -41.40
N ASN A 650 -12.55 6.94 -42.30
CA ASN A 650 -12.72 6.77 -43.73
C ASN A 650 -12.47 5.32 -44.15
N ALA A 651 -12.91 4.94 -45.35
CA ALA A 651 -12.81 3.57 -45.85
C ALA A 651 -11.36 3.04 -45.95
N ASP A 652 -10.37 3.95 -46.01
CA ASP A 652 -8.93 3.66 -46.00
C ASP A 652 -8.33 3.58 -44.58
N GLY A 653 -9.15 3.75 -43.54
CA GLY A 653 -8.75 3.78 -42.14
C GLY A 653 -8.28 5.15 -41.63
N SER A 654 -8.22 6.17 -42.48
CA SER A 654 -7.79 7.51 -42.04
C SER A 654 -8.82 8.16 -41.11
N PRO A 655 -8.41 9.11 -40.25
CA PRO A 655 -9.35 9.88 -39.43
C PRO A 655 -10.36 10.66 -40.29
N ALA A 656 -11.60 10.77 -39.79
CA ALA A 656 -12.67 11.53 -40.45
C ALA A 656 -12.38 13.03 -40.55
N ILE A 657 -11.66 13.58 -39.55
CA ILE A 657 -11.20 14.96 -39.52
C ILE A 657 -9.67 14.92 -39.62
N PRO A 658 -9.07 15.36 -40.73
CA PRO A 658 -7.63 15.43 -40.86
C PRO A 658 -7.00 16.38 -39.83
N HIS A 659 -5.83 16.02 -39.28
CA HIS A 659 -5.02 16.93 -38.46
C HIS A 659 -4.83 18.28 -39.16
N GLY A 660 -4.97 19.37 -38.42
CA GLY A 660 -4.82 20.74 -38.95
C GLY A 660 -6.09 21.29 -39.62
N SER A 661 -7.17 20.52 -39.71
CA SER A 661 -8.45 21.01 -40.23
C SER A 661 -9.09 22.04 -39.30
N ARG A 662 -9.68 23.09 -39.88
CA ARG A 662 -10.48 24.05 -39.11
C ARG A 662 -11.85 23.46 -38.78
N VAL A 663 -12.32 23.75 -37.57
CA VAL A 663 -13.55 23.21 -37.00
C VAL A 663 -14.29 24.25 -36.16
N LYS A 664 -15.63 24.22 -36.23
CA LYS A 664 -16.56 24.97 -35.38
C LYS A 664 -17.78 24.12 -35.07
N ILE A 665 -18.52 24.48 -34.02
CA ILE A 665 -19.86 23.97 -33.75
C ILE A 665 -20.88 25.02 -34.19
N ARG A 666 -21.79 24.64 -35.12
CA ARG A 666 -22.96 25.47 -35.46
C ARG A 666 -24.12 25.10 -34.56
N MET A 667 -24.71 26.09 -33.91
CA MET A 667 -25.82 25.92 -32.99
C MET A 667 -27.00 26.81 -33.39
N ASP A 668 -28.21 26.25 -33.33
CA ASP A 668 -29.45 27.02 -33.28
C ASP A 668 -29.73 27.39 -31.82
N THR A 669 -29.49 28.66 -31.46
CA THR A 669 -29.58 29.14 -30.08
C THR A 669 -30.78 30.07 -29.88
N PRO A 670 -31.18 30.37 -28.63
CA PRO A 670 -32.20 31.38 -28.35
C PRO A 670 -31.83 32.78 -28.89
N SER A 671 -30.53 33.05 -29.07
CA SER A 671 -30.00 34.31 -29.63
C SER A 671 -29.84 34.30 -31.16
N GLY A 672 -30.18 33.19 -31.83
CA GLY A 672 -30.02 32.99 -33.27
C GLY A 672 -29.01 31.89 -33.62
N ILE A 673 -28.76 31.70 -34.92
CA ILE A 673 -27.76 30.74 -35.40
C ILE A 673 -26.37 31.30 -35.11
N LYS A 674 -25.51 30.49 -34.49
CA LYS A 674 -24.16 30.86 -34.10
C LYS A 674 -23.16 29.75 -34.45
N ASP A 675 -22.00 30.15 -34.95
CA ASP A 675 -20.84 29.27 -35.08
C ASP A 675 -19.83 29.62 -33.98
N SER A 676 -19.50 28.66 -33.13
CA SER A 676 -18.58 28.84 -32.01
C SER A 676 -17.36 27.93 -32.17
N ILE A 677 -16.20 28.40 -31.70
CA ILE A 677 -15.02 27.54 -31.52
C ILE A 677 -15.32 26.57 -30.37
N PRO A 678 -15.08 25.25 -30.50
CA PRO A 678 -15.32 24.30 -29.42
C PRO A 678 -14.66 24.72 -28.10
N ALA A 679 -15.38 24.63 -26.98
CA ALA A 679 -14.91 25.10 -25.68
C ALA A 679 -13.66 24.35 -25.20
N TRP A 680 -13.51 23.11 -25.63
CA TRP A 680 -12.41 22.20 -25.30
C TRP A 680 -11.36 22.09 -26.42
N ILE A 681 -11.31 23.06 -27.35
CA ILE A 681 -10.35 23.02 -28.46
C ILE A 681 -8.90 23.09 -27.94
N LYS A 682 -8.02 22.26 -28.52
CA LYS A 682 -6.61 22.15 -28.12
C LYS A 682 -5.69 23.10 -28.88
N TYR A 683 -6.17 23.69 -29.97
CA TYR A 683 -5.45 24.69 -30.74
C TYR A 683 -6.42 25.56 -31.53
N SER A 684 -6.13 26.85 -31.67
CA SER A 684 -6.96 27.77 -32.45
C SER A 684 -6.06 28.81 -33.09
N VAL A 685 -6.35 29.17 -34.34
CA VAL A 685 -5.50 30.08 -35.12
C VAL A 685 -6.33 31.21 -35.71
N GLN A 686 -5.65 32.33 -35.97
CA GLN A 686 -6.16 33.42 -36.77
C GLN A 686 -5.33 33.52 -38.04
N ALA A 687 -5.96 33.27 -39.19
CA ALA A 687 -5.28 33.47 -40.46
C ALA A 687 -4.99 34.97 -40.70
N PRO A 688 -3.87 35.32 -41.36
CA PRO A 688 -3.54 36.72 -41.63
C PRO A 688 -4.67 37.45 -42.38
N GLY A 689 -5.22 38.50 -41.76
CA GLY A 689 -6.30 39.31 -42.33
C GLY A 689 -7.72 38.76 -42.10
N GLU A 690 -7.86 37.62 -41.41
CA GLU A 690 -9.17 37.05 -41.06
C GLU A 690 -9.58 37.44 -39.63
N ILE A 691 -10.85 37.81 -39.47
CA ILE A 691 -11.57 37.88 -38.20
C ILE A 691 -12.88 37.12 -38.48
N PRO A 692 -13.29 36.10 -37.69
CA PRO A 692 -12.80 35.65 -36.36
C PRO A 692 -11.72 34.56 -36.38
N TYR A 693 -11.30 34.08 -35.21
CA TYR A 693 -10.48 32.87 -35.03
C TYR A 693 -11.21 31.61 -35.50
N ASP A 694 -10.45 30.54 -35.79
CA ASP A 694 -10.94 29.19 -36.02
C ASP A 694 -10.31 28.20 -35.05
N GLY A 695 -11.11 27.25 -34.56
CA GLY A 695 -10.61 26.08 -33.86
C GLY A 695 -9.91 25.15 -34.84
N VAL A 696 -8.83 24.51 -34.43
CA VAL A 696 -8.06 23.56 -35.24
C VAL A 696 -8.09 22.19 -34.58
N TYR A 697 -8.50 21.17 -35.33
CA TYR A 697 -8.37 19.79 -34.87
C TYR A 697 -6.88 19.40 -34.83
N TYR A 698 -6.31 19.43 -33.62
CA TYR A 698 -4.88 19.19 -33.39
C TYR A 698 -4.66 17.79 -32.83
N ASP A 699 -4.41 16.84 -33.73
CA ASP A 699 -4.05 15.45 -33.40
C ASP A 699 -2.96 14.96 -34.37
N PRO A 700 -1.70 15.39 -34.19
CA PRO A 700 -0.60 14.99 -35.09
C PRO A 700 -0.39 13.47 -35.06
N ALA A 701 0.26 12.90 -36.09
CA ALA A 701 0.57 11.48 -36.12
C ALA A 701 1.46 11.08 -34.94
N GLU A 702 1.40 9.82 -34.49
CA GLU A 702 2.16 9.36 -33.32
C GLU A 702 3.68 9.57 -33.48
N GLU A 703 4.21 9.42 -34.70
CA GLU A 703 5.63 9.72 -35.00
C GLU A 703 5.99 11.21 -34.90
N ASP A 704 5.03 12.11 -35.06
CA ASP A 704 5.23 13.56 -35.05
C ASP A 704 4.96 14.19 -33.67
N LYS A 705 4.27 13.47 -32.77
CA LYS A 705 3.99 13.94 -31.41
C LYS A 705 5.28 14.18 -30.64
N TYR A 706 5.36 15.36 -29.99
CA TYR A 706 6.49 15.64 -29.12
C TYR A 706 6.52 14.71 -27.90
N VAL A 707 7.66 14.04 -27.69
CA VAL A 707 7.93 13.19 -26.53
C VAL A 707 8.92 13.89 -25.60
N PHE A 708 8.48 14.18 -24.38
CA PHE A 708 9.33 14.75 -23.32
C PHE A 708 10.51 13.83 -23.02
N LYS A 709 11.71 14.40 -22.95
CA LYS A 709 12.97 13.68 -22.73
C LYS A 709 13.51 13.88 -21.32
N HIS A 710 13.10 14.96 -20.66
CA HIS A 710 13.63 15.36 -19.36
C HIS A 710 12.55 15.25 -18.26
N PRO A 711 12.91 14.75 -17.06
CA PRO A 711 11.99 14.73 -15.94
C PRO A 711 11.80 16.13 -15.37
N ARG A 712 10.64 16.37 -14.73
CA ARG A 712 10.40 17.58 -13.95
C ARG A 712 11.49 17.78 -12.87
N PRO A 713 12.01 19.00 -12.69
CA PRO A 713 12.86 19.33 -11.55
C PRO A 713 12.13 19.12 -10.22
N ARG A 714 12.88 18.89 -9.14
CA ARG A 714 12.31 18.87 -7.77
C ARG A 714 11.91 20.27 -7.33
N LYS A 715 10.93 20.37 -6.44
CA LYS A 715 10.51 21.64 -5.82
C LYS A 715 11.71 22.29 -5.10
N PRO A 716 12.12 23.52 -5.48
CA PRO A 716 13.25 24.18 -4.84
C PRO A 716 12.91 24.64 -3.43
N THR A 717 13.90 24.59 -2.53
CA THR A 717 13.78 25.08 -1.14
C THR A 717 13.55 26.59 -1.05
N SER A 718 14.05 27.35 -2.02
CA SER A 718 13.85 28.79 -2.17
C SER A 718 13.51 29.11 -3.62
N LEU A 719 12.38 29.77 -3.83
CA LEU A 719 11.84 30.06 -5.15
C LEU A 719 12.38 31.41 -5.66
N ARG A 720 13.07 31.39 -6.80
CA ARG A 720 13.56 32.56 -7.53
C ARG A 720 13.00 32.50 -8.94
N ILE A 721 11.97 33.31 -9.16
CA ILE A 721 11.14 33.28 -10.36
C ILE A 721 11.61 34.35 -11.34
N TYR A 722 11.85 33.96 -12.59
CA TYR A 722 11.93 34.87 -13.70
C TYR A 722 10.56 34.94 -14.38
N GLU A 723 9.85 36.04 -14.20
CA GLU A 723 8.58 36.28 -14.88
C GLU A 723 8.81 36.71 -16.33
N SER A 724 8.00 36.18 -17.26
CA SER A 724 8.21 36.38 -18.69
C SER A 724 6.93 36.24 -19.51
N HIS A 725 6.89 36.98 -20.63
CA HIS A 725 5.89 36.83 -21.69
C HIS A 725 6.60 36.48 -22.99
N VAL A 726 6.27 35.33 -23.59
CA VAL A 726 6.97 34.79 -24.77
C VAL A 726 6.96 35.79 -25.93
N GLY A 727 5.78 36.30 -26.32
CA GLY A 727 5.63 37.17 -27.48
C GLY A 727 6.47 38.46 -27.48
N MET A 728 6.80 39.03 -26.32
CA MET A 728 7.57 40.28 -26.23
C MET A 728 9.01 40.07 -25.76
N SER A 729 9.49 38.83 -25.77
CA SER A 729 10.85 38.47 -25.37
C SER A 729 11.91 38.72 -26.46
N SER A 730 11.48 39.17 -27.65
CA SER A 730 12.38 39.52 -28.74
C SER A 730 13.10 40.85 -28.48
N THR A 731 14.31 40.97 -29.01
CA THR A 731 15.03 42.26 -29.06
C THR A 731 14.52 43.16 -30.20
N GLU A 732 13.88 42.56 -31.20
CA GLU A 732 13.22 43.24 -32.32
C GLU A 732 11.73 43.45 -32.04
N PRO A 733 11.09 44.49 -32.60
CA PRO A 733 9.67 44.80 -32.40
C PRO A 733 8.75 43.84 -33.16
N MET A 734 8.81 42.55 -32.82
CA MET A 734 8.05 41.46 -33.40
C MET A 734 7.56 40.50 -32.32
N ILE A 735 6.53 39.73 -32.63
CA ILE A 735 6.06 38.66 -31.75
C ILE A 735 7.07 37.51 -31.81
N ASN A 736 7.68 37.18 -30.67
CA ASN A 736 8.64 36.08 -30.56
C ASN A 736 7.93 34.71 -30.47
N THR A 737 8.68 33.64 -30.72
CA THR A 737 8.16 32.26 -30.73
C THR A 737 8.61 31.46 -29.50
N TYR A 738 7.92 30.36 -29.22
CA TYR A 738 8.33 29.39 -28.19
C TYR A 738 9.73 28.84 -28.47
N ALA A 739 10.06 28.55 -29.74
CA ALA A 739 11.36 28.04 -30.14
C ALA A 739 12.49 29.06 -29.87
N ASN A 740 12.28 30.33 -30.19
CA ASN A 740 13.28 31.37 -29.91
C ASN A 740 13.42 31.61 -28.40
N PHE A 741 12.31 31.63 -27.66
CA PHE A 741 12.37 31.74 -26.19
C PHE A 741 13.15 30.59 -25.57
N ARG A 742 12.92 29.36 -26.05
CA ARG A 742 13.62 28.14 -25.66
C ARG A 742 15.13 28.27 -25.84
N ASP A 743 15.56 28.73 -27.01
CA ASP A 743 16.97 28.69 -27.41
C ASP A 743 17.76 29.91 -26.90
N ASP A 744 17.14 31.09 -26.84
CA ASP A 744 17.85 32.34 -26.52
C ASP A 744 17.60 32.83 -25.09
N VAL A 745 16.38 32.65 -24.56
CA VAL A 745 15.96 33.26 -23.29
C VAL A 745 16.17 32.32 -22.11
N LEU A 746 15.80 31.04 -22.20
CA LEU A 746 15.98 30.08 -21.10
C LEU A 746 17.45 29.96 -20.63
N PRO A 747 18.47 29.89 -21.52
CA PRO A 747 19.87 29.85 -21.08
C PRO A 747 20.28 31.10 -20.33
N ARG A 748 19.76 32.27 -20.71
CA ARG A 748 20.00 33.54 -20.01
C ARG A 748 19.39 33.51 -18.61
N ILE A 749 18.15 33.05 -18.47
CA ILE A 749 17.48 32.91 -17.18
C ILE A 749 18.29 32.01 -16.25
N LYS A 750 18.73 30.83 -16.74
CA LYS A 750 19.56 29.91 -15.96
C LYS A 750 20.88 30.55 -15.53
N LYS A 751 21.56 31.25 -16.44
CA LYS A 751 22.83 31.94 -16.18
C LYS A 751 22.70 33.02 -15.10
N LEU A 752 21.56 33.68 -15.00
CA LEU A 752 21.27 34.69 -13.98
C LEU A 752 20.99 34.10 -12.57
N GLY A 753 20.90 32.77 -12.43
CA GLY A 753 20.75 32.10 -11.13
C GLY A 753 19.29 31.88 -10.67
N TYR A 754 18.32 32.15 -11.54
CA TYR A 754 16.93 31.76 -11.32
C TYR A 754 16.77 30.24 -11.38
N ASN A 755 15.78 29.74 -10.66
CA ASN A 755 15.44 28.31 -10.63
C ASN A 755 13.98 28.04 -11.04
N ALA A 756 13.19 29.07 -11.27
CA ALA A 756 11.86 28.97 -11.82
C ALA A 756 11.60 30.04 -12.89
N VAL A 757 10.71 29.74 -13.82
CA VAL A 757 10.21 30.66 -14.85
C VAL A 757 8.69 30.73 -14.70
N GLN A 758 8.13 31.93 -14.54
CA GLN A 758 6.70 32.17 -14.68
C GLN A 758 6.45 32.59 -16.12
N ILE A 759 5.67 31.80 -16.87
CA ILE A 759 5.34 32.09 -18.26
C ILE A 759 3.89 32.54 -18.34
N MET A 760 3.73 33.81 -18.69
CA MET A 760 2.44 34.47 -18.87
C MET A 760 1.89 34.22 -20.27
N ALA A 761 0.59 34.49 -20.43
CA ALA A 761 -0.08 34.54 -21.73
C ALA A 761 -0.07 33.23 -22.55
N ILE A 762 -0.05 32.07 -21.86
CA ILE A 762 -0.09 30.76 -22.52
C ILE A 762 -1.49 30.42 -23.02
N GLN A 763 -2.54 30.57 -22.21
CA GLN A 763 -3.91 30.30 -22.66
C GLN A 763 -4.30 31.26 -23.79
N GLU A 764 -4.91 30.74 -24.85
CA GLU A 764 -5.18 31.55 -26.05
C GLU A 764 -6.12 32.72 -25.74
N HIS A 765 -5.71 33.91 -26.18
CA HIS A 765 -6.38 35.17 -25.95
C HIS A 765 -6.37 35.97 -27.25
N SER A 766 -7.53 36.36 -27.77
CA SER A 766 -7.59 37.04 -29.07
C SER A 766 -7.06 38.48 -29.02
N TYR A 767 -7.14 39.17 -27.87
CA TYR A 767 -6.60 40.52 -27.70
C TYR A 767 -5.18 40.48 -27.14
N TYR A 768 -4.16 40.65 -28.00
CA TYR A 768 -2.75 40.54 -27.60
C TYR A 768 -2.35 41.51 -26.47
N ALA A 769 -2.85 42.75 -26.50
CA ALA A 769 -2.57 43.73 -25.45
C ALA A 769 -3.30 43.46 -24.11
N SER A 770 -4.13 42.41 -24.03
CA SER A 770 -4.60 41.89 -22.74
C SER A 770 -3.50 41.20 -21.95
N PHE A 771 -2.32 40.96 -22.54
CA PHE A 771 -1.19 40.31 -21.86
C PHE A 771 -1.49 38.87 -21.39
N GLY A 772 -2.53 38.25 -21.95
CA GLY A 772 -3.01 36.93 -21.55
C GLY A 772 -4.23 36.92 -20.64
N TYR A 773 -4.62 38.05 -20.04
CA TYR A 773 -5.70 38.08 -19.05
C TYR A 773 -7.09 37.83 -19.64
N HIS A 774 -7.33 38.19 -20.89
CA HIS A 774 -8.63 37.96 -21.53
C HIS A 774 -8.64 36.68 -22.36
N VAL A 775 -8.64 35.54 -21.65
CA VAL A 775 -8.63 34.20 -22.24
C VAL A 775 -9.91 33.94 -23.05
N THR A 776 -9.72 33.33 -24.22
CA THR A 776 -10.78 32.91 -25.15
C THR A 776 -10.91 31.38 -25.22
N ASN A 777 -9.79 30.66 -25.39
CA ASN A 777 -9.77 29.20 -25.52
C ASN A 777 -8.83 28.60 -24.46
N PHE A 778 -9.41 28.06 -23.38
CA PHE A 778 -8.66 27.75 -22.15
C PHE A 778 -7.72 26.55 -22.28
N PHE A 779 -7.99 25.62 -23.21
CA PHE A 779 -7.19 24.41 -23.46
C PHE A 779 -6.16 24.59 -24.58
N ALA A 780 -6.20 25.73 -25.28
CA ALA A 780 -5.33 26.01 -26.42
C ALA A 780 -4.14 26.89 -25.98
N PRO A 781 -2.90 26.52 -26.31
CA PRO A 781 -1.77 27.43 -26.18
C PRO A 781 -1.86 28.52 -27.24
N SER A 782 -1.39 29.74 -26.93
CA SER A 782 -1.50 30.85 -27.87
C SER A 782 -0.74 30.55 -29.15
N SER A 783 -1.48 30.54 -30.27
CA SER A 783 -0.99 30.20 -31.59
C SER A 783 0.01 31.19 -32.15
N ARG A 784 0.03 32.43 -31.62
CA ARG A 784 0.95 33.49 -32.06
C ARG A 784 2.41 33.16 -31.78
N PHE A 785 2.68 32.30 -30.81
CA PHE A 785 4.04 31.94 -30.41
C PHE A 785 4.52 30.62 -31.02
N GLY A 786 3.63 29.84 -31.63
CA GLY A 786 3.95 28.56 -32.26
C GLY A 786 2.86 27.52 -32.06
N THR A 787 3.23 26.26 -32.25
CA THR A 787 2.35 25.10 -32.08
C THR A 787 2.37 24.57 -30.64
N PRO A 788 1.40 23.73 -30.24
CA PRO A 788 1.43 22.98 -28.99
C PRO A 788 2.75 22.24 -28.74
N ASP A 789 3.31 21.61 -29.77
CA ASP A 789 4.56 20.86 -29.65
C ASP A 789 5.79 21.77 -29.48
N ASP A 790 5.77 23.00 -30.02
CA ASP A 790 6.81 24.00 -29.74
C ASP A 790 6.81 24.42 -28.26
N LEU A 791 5.63 24.55 -27.65
CA LEU A 791 5.51 24.82 -26.21
C LEU A 791 6.02 23.64 -25.37
N LYS A 792 5.68 22.39 -25.72
CA LYS A 792 6.23 21.20 -25.06
C LYS A 792 7.76 21.19 -25.14
N SER A 793 8.32 21.54 -26.30
CA SER A 793 9.76 21.63 -26.48
C SER A 793 10.41 22.73 -25.64
N LEU A 794 9.73 23.87 -25.43
CA LEU A 794 10.21 24.92 -24.52
C LEU A 794 10.29 24.39 -23.09
N ILE A 795 9.23 23.74 -22.60
CA ILE A 795 9.15 23.24 -21.23
C ILE A 795 10.18 22.14 -21.00
N ASP A 796 10.33 21.19 -21.92
CA ASP A 796 11.32 20.11 -21.83
C ASP A 796 12.76 20.66 -21.77
N LYS A 797 13.05 21.75 -22.50
CA LYS A 797 14.34 22.44 -22.42
C LYS A 797 14.55 23.15 -21.09
N ALA A 798 13.51 23.76 -20.52
CA ALA A 798 13.59 24.36 -19.20
C ALA A 798 13.90 23.28 -18.14
N HIS A 799 13.28 22.10 -18.26
CA HIS A 799 13.56 20.94 -17.41
C HIS A 799 14.97 20.40 -17.59
N GLU A 800 15.49 20.34 -18.83
CA GLU A 800 16.91 20.03 -19.11
C GLU A 800 17.86 20.97 -18.34
N LEU A 801 17.51 22.26 -18.27
CA LEU A 801 18.26 23.29 -17.54
C LEU A 801 18.01 23.27 -16.02
N GLY A 802 17.15 22.37 -15.52
CA GLY A 802 16.75 22.29 -14.12
C GLY A 802 15.98 23.53 -13.65
N LEU A 803 15.14 24.10 -14.51
CA LEU A 803 14.24 25.22 -14.21
C LEU A 803 12.81 24.69 -14.05
N VAL A 804 12.18 25.03 -12.92
CA VAL A 804 10.73 24.85 -12.72
C VAL A 804 9.99 25.81 -13.66
N VAL A 805 8.93 25.36 -14.31
CA VAL A 805 8.09 26.18 -15.20
C VAL A 805 6.69 26.30 -14.62
N LEU A 806 6.32 27.52 -14.25
CA LEU A 806 4.99 27.87 -13.77
C LEU A 806 4.23 28.59 -14.89
N MET A 807 2.94 28.31 -14.98
CA MET A 807 2.05 28.92 -15.96
C MET A 807 1.06 29.88 -15.29
N ASP A 808 0.77 31.01 -15.92
CA ASP A 808 -0.39 31.81 -15.54
C ASP A 808 -1.67 31.06 -15.93
N ILE A 809 -2.52 30.82 -14.94
CA ILE A 809 -3.83 30.22 -15.14
C ILE A 809 -4.91 31.23 -14.75
N VAL A 810 -5.66 31.69 -15.75
CA VAL A 810 -6.62 32.77 -15.59
C VAL A 810 -8.00 32.17 -15.43
N HIS A 811 -8.28 31.70 -14.22
CA HIS A 811 -9.59 31.13 -13.87
C HIS A 811 -10.53 32.13 -13.20
N SER A 812 -10.09 33.38 -13.01
CA SER A 812 -10.91 34.43 -12.39
C SER A 812 -12.02 34.95 -13.29
N HIS A 813 -11.80 34.97 -14.60
CA HIS A 813 -12.73 35.48 -15.59
C HIS A 813 -12.44 34.93 -17.00
N ALA A 814 -13.32 35.23 -17.95
CA ALA A 814 -13.12 34.97 -19.37
C ALA A 814 -13.35 36.22 -20.21
N SER A 815 -12.79 36.25 -21.41
CA SER A 815 -13.04 37.33 -22.38
C SER A 815 -14.54 37.47 -22.69
N LYS A 816 -15.01 38.71 -22.82
CA LYS A 816 -16.37 38.98 -23.31
C LYS A 816 -16.54 38.76 -24.82
N ASN A 817 -15.48 38.39 -25.53
CA ASN A 817 -15.54 38.12 -26.97
C ASN A 817 -16.49 36.94 -27.26
N THR A 818 -17.59 37.22 -27.95
CA THR A 818 -18.63 36.23 -28.28
C THR A 818 -18.33 35.42 -29.54
N LEU A 819 -17.38 35.84 -30.37
CA LEU A 819 -17.02 35.17 -31.61
C LEU A 819 -15.95 34.10 -31.38
N ASP A 820 -14.96 34.41 -30.53
CA ASP A 820 -13.76 33.59 -30.39
C ASP A 820 -13.69 32.79 -29.08
N GLY A 821 -14.57 33.06 -28.11
CA GLY A 821 -14.48 32.48 -26.77
C GLY A 821 -15.81 32.01 -26.17
N LEU A 822 -15.79 31.71 -24.87
CA LEU A 822 -16.91 31.11 -24.14
C LEU A 822 -18.13 32.02 -23.96
N ASN A 823 -18.01 33.34 -24.22
CA ASN A 823 -19.12 34.25 -23.98
C ASN A 823 -20.32 33.98 -24.90
N MET A 824 -21.51 33.86 -24.32
CA MET A 824 -22.75 33.54 -25.02
C MET A 824 -22.61 32.27 -25.87
N PHE A 825 -21.85 31.27 -25.41
CA PHE A 825 -21.46 30.10 -26.20
C PHE A 825 -22.68 29.38 -26.79
N ASP A 826 -23.65 29.01 -25.97
CA ASP A 826 -24.94 28.41 -26.39
C ASP A 826 -26.07 29.42 -26.63
N GLY A 827 -25.72 30.71 -26.75
CA GLY A 827 -26.65 31.82 -26.91
C GLY A 827 -27.38 32.27 -25.64
N THR A 828 -27.08 31.67 -24.48
CA THR A 828 -27.54 32.15 -23.16
C THR A 828 -26.44 32.92 -22.43
N ASP A 829 -26.82 33.80 -21.50
CA ASP A 829 -25.84 34.57 -20.72
C ASP A 829 -25.29 33.80 -19.52
N GLY A 830 -25.92 32.69 -19.12
CA GLY A 830 -25.68 32.00 -17.84
C GLY A 830 -25.06 30.61 -17.93
N GLN A 831 -24.56 30.18 -19.09
CA GLN A 831 -24.02 28.81 -19.28
C GLN A 831 -22.77 28.56 -18.41
N TYR A 832 -21.63 29.16 -18.78
CA TYR A 832 -20.38 29.07 -18.01
C TYR A 832 -20.28 30.11 -16.90
N PHE A 833 -21.13 31.14 -16.97
CA PHE A 833 -21.02 32.37 -16.20
C PHE A 833 -22.26 32.61 -15.36
N HIS A 834 -22.17 33.48 -14.36
CA HIS A 834 -23.39 34.03 -13.78
C HIS A 834 -24.16 34.87 -14.81
N SER A 835 -25.48 34.95 -14.69
CA SER A 835 -26.32 35.86 -15.50
C SER A 835 -26.32 37.28 -14.94
N GLY A 836 -26.68 38.25 -15.78
CA GLY A 836 -26.83 39.66 -15.38
C GLY A 836 -25.55 40.30 -14.82
N SER A 837 -25.70 41.20 -13.85
CA SER A 837 -24.58 41.97 -13.29
C SER A 837 -23.56 41.12 -12.53
N ARG A 838 -23.99 40.03 -11.88
CA ARG A 838 -23.07 39.09 -11.20
C ARG A 838 -22.13 38.39 -12.17
N GLY A 839 -22.52 38.29 -13.44
CA GLY A 839 -21.75 37.67 -14.50
C GLY A 839 -20.75 38.57 -15.21
N TYR A 840 -20.61 39.84 -14.81
CA TYR A 840 -19.87 40.85 -15.55
C TYR A 840 -18.95 41.68 -14.64
N HIS A 841 -17.66 41.69 -14.96
CA HIS A 841 -16.67 42.47 -14.24
C HIS A 841 -16.44 43.83 -14.92
N TRP A 842 -17.14 44.86 -14.46
CA TRP A 842 -17.20 46.15 -15.17
C TRP A 842 -15.85 46.85 -15.36
N MET A 843 -14.91 46.69 -14.43
CA MET A 843 -13.57 47.31 -14.51
C MET A 843 -12.65 46.59 -15.52
N TRP A 844 -12.85 45.28 -15.70
CA TRP A 844 -12.04 44.46 -16.62
C TRP A 844 -12.76 44.16 -17.92
N ASP A 845 -14.02 44.61 -18.07
CA ASP A 845 -14.82 44.40 -19.26
C ASP A 845 -14.94 42.91 -19.67
N SER A 846 -15.14 42.04 -18.66
CA SER A 846 -15.03 40.58 -18.79
C SER A 846 -16.19 39.79 -18.15
N ARG A 847 -16.24 38.47 -18.37
CA ARG A 847 -17.28 37.55 -17.86
C ARG A 847 -16.79 36.76 -16.64
N LEU A 848 -17.67 36.56 -15.65
CA LEU A 848 -17.36 35.89 -14.39
C LEU A 848 -18.00 34.50 -14.30
N PHE A 849 -17.18 33.49 -14.01
CA PHE A 849 -17.60 32.09 -13.93
C PHE A 849 -18.63 31.84 -12.84
N ASN A 850 -19.51 30.87 -13.08
CA ASN A 850 -20.37 30.30 -12.05
C ASN A 850 -19.70 29.06 -11.45
N TYR A 851 -18.87 29.25 -10.43
CA TYR A 851 -18.07 28.18 -9.81
C TYR A 851 -18.91 27.10 -9.12
N GLY A 852 -20.18 27.37 -8.80
CA GLY A 852 -21.11 26.38 -8.25
C GLY A 852 -21.71 25.43 -9.29
N SER A 853 -21.46 25.63 -10.59
CA SER A 853 -21.96 24.78 -11.67
C SER A 853 -21.09 23.55 -11.88
N TRP A 854 -21.70 22.36 -11.95
CA TRP A 854 -21.01 21.07 -12.09
C TRP A 854 -20.09 21.02 -13.32
N GLU A 855 -20.57 21.45 -14.48
CA GLU A 855 -19.79 21.42 -15.71
C GLU A 855 -18.73 22.55 -15.76
N VAL A 856 -18.93 23.64 -15.03
CA VAL A 856 -17.88 24.67 -14.87
C VAL A 856 -16.75 24.14 -13.99
N LEU A 857 -17.07 23.44 -12.89
CA LEU A 857 -16.07 22.74 -12.07
C LEU A 857 -15.31 21.71 -12.89
N ARG A 858 -16.02 20.87 -13.66
CA ARG A 858 -15.39 19.89 -14.56
C ARG A 858 -14.44 20.57 -15.54
N TYR A 859 -14.90 21.64 -16.20
CA TYR A 859 -14.14 22.40 -17.18
C TYR A 859 -12.84 22.96 -16.59
N LEU A 860 -12.93 23.68 -15.47
CA LEU A 860 -11.78 24.38 -14.87
C LEU A 860 -10.80 23.42 -14.17
N LEU A 861 -11.30 22.40 -13.46
CA LEU A 861 -10.43 21.37 -12.85
C LEU A 861 -9.72 20.56 -13.93
N SER A 862 -10.42 20.21 -15.01
CA SER A 862 -9.81 19.54 -16.16
C SER A 862 -8.80 20.42 -16.87
N ASN A 863 -9.03 21.74 -16.90
CA ASN A 863 -8.08 22.68 -17.49
C ASN A 863 -6.77 22.75 -16.70
N ALA A 864 -6.85 22.89 -15.37
CA ALA A 864 -5.67 22.87 -14.52
C ALA A 864 -4.89 21.54 -14.67
N ARG A 865 -5.59 20.41 -14.73
CA ARG A 865 -4.95 19.12 -14.95
C ARG A 865 -4.33 19.00 -16.35
N TRP A 866 -5.00 19.48 -17.39
CA TRP A 866 -4.53 19.43 -18.78
C TRP A 866 -3.13 20.03 -18.92
N TRP A 867 -2.91 21.22 -18.35
CA TRP A 867 -1.61 21.89 -18.42
C TRP A 867 -0.50 21.15 -17.65
N LEU A 868 -0.82 20.58 -16.48
CA LEU A 868 0.13 19.77 -15.73
C LEU A 868 0.44 18.46 -16.45
N GLU A 869 -0.55 17.80 -17.05
CA GLU A 869 -0.42 16.46 -17.61
C GLU A 869 0.12 16.46 -19.04
N GLU A 870 -0.45 17.26 -19.94
CA GLU A 870 -0.07 17.29 -21.36
C GLU A 870 1.25 18.04 -21.58
N TYR A 871 1.40 19.21 -20.94
CA TYR A 871 2.54 20.11 -21.17
C TYR A 871 3.62 20.02 -20.09
N LYS A 872 3.38 19.26 -19.02
CA LYS A 872 4.33 19.03 -17.92
C LYS A 872 4.74 20.30 -17.16
N PHE A 873 3.90 21.34 -17.13
CA PHE A 873 4.12 22.45 -16.19
C PHE A 873 4.31 21.92 -14.74
N ASP A 874 5.06 22.68 -13.96
CA ASP A 874 5.42 22.36 -12.57
C ASP A 874 4.52 23.07 -11.55
N GLY A 875 3.45 23.72 -12.02
CA GLY A 875 2.53 24.47 -11.19
C GLY A 875 2.00 25.71 -11.89
N PHE A 876 1.35 26.57 -11.11
CA PHE A 876 0.62 27.72 -11.64
C PHE A 876 0.81 28.98 -10.80
N ARG A 877 0.57 30.13 -11.44
CA ARG A 877 0.06 31.31 -10.77
C ARG A 877 -1.41 31.46 -11.13
N PHE A 878 -2.30 31.47 -10.14
CA PHE A 878 -3.69 31.85 -10.34
C PHE A 878 -3.80 33.36 -10.29
N ASP A 879 -4.29 33.94 -11.38
CA ASP A 879 -4.40 35.39 -11.53
C ASP A 879 -5.79 35.91 -11.19
N GLY A 880 -5.83 37.09 -10.57
CA GLY A 880 -7.06 37.76 -10.15
C GLY A 880 -7.80 37.05 -9.02
N VAL A 881 -7.09 36.40 -8.09
CA VAL A 881 -7.72 35.60 -7.01
C VAL A 881 -8.55 36.49 -6.08
N THR A 882 -8.12 37.73 -5.82
CA THR A 882 -8.96 38.70 -5.09
C THR A 882 -10.32 38.91 -5.74
N SER A 883 -10.39 38.94 -7.08
CA SER A 883 -11.66 39.08 -7.81
C SER A 883 -12.56 37.87 -7.63
N MET A 884 -11.97 36.68 -7.49
CA MET A 884 -12.69 35.44 -7.23
C MET A 884 -13.26 35.38 -5.81
N MET A 885 -12.45 35.71 -4.80
CA MET A 885 -12.80 35.48 -3.40
C MET A 885 -13.90 36.40 -2.85
N TYR A 886 -14.18 37.52 -3.52
CA TYR A 886 -15.16 38.50 -3.04
C TYR A 886 -16.13 38.92 -4.14
N THR A 887 -17.40 39.05 -3.77
CA THR A 887 -18.48 39.54 -4.63
C THR A 887 -18.32 40.99 -5.10
N HIS A 888 -17.53 41.80 -4.38
CA HIS A 888 -17.13 43.15 -4.78
C HIS A 888 -15.78 43.17 -5.53
N HIS A 889 -15.14 42.02 -5.72
CA HIS A 889 -13.90 41.83 -6.47
C HIS A 889 -12.69 42.63 -5.96
N GLY A 890 -12.72 43.07 -4.70
CA GLY A 890 -11.73 44.02 -4.15
C GLY A 890 -11.80 45.44 -4.73
N LEU A 891 -12.80 45.76 -5.55
CA LEU A 891 -12.96 47.09 -6.13
C LEU A 891 -13.56 48.06 -5.12
N GLN A 892 -12.95 49.24 -4.99
CA GLN A 892 -13.39 50.30 -4.08
C GLN A 892 -13.51 49.85 -2.61
N VAL A 893 -12.75 48.83 -2.23
CA VAL A 893 -12.65 48.33 -0.86
C VAL A 893 -11.20 48.45 -0.39
N GLU A 894 -11.02 48.96 0.82
CA GLU A 894 -9.72 48.97 1.50
C GLU A 894 -9.68 47.81 2.48
N PHE A 895 -8.61 47.00 2.42
CA PHE A 895 -8.36 45.92 3.36
C PHE A 895 -7.43 46.42 4.47
N THR A 896 -7.99 46.71 5.64
CA THR A 896 -7.27 47.27 6.79
C THR A 896 -6.57 46.20 7.62
N GLY A 897 -6.84 44.92 7.34
CA GLY A 897 -6.44 43.79 8.18
C GLY A 897 -7.50 43.37 9.19
N ASN A 898 -8.67 44.01 9.20
CA ASN A 898 -9.81 43.59 10.02
C ASN A 898 -10.48 42.35 9.43
N TYR A 899 -10.63 41.30 10.24
CA TYR A 899 -11.06 39.98 9.73
C TYR A 899 -12.51 39.97 9.22
N ASN A 900 -13.33 40.95 9.62
CA ASN A 900 -14.68 41.14 9.07
C ASN A 900 -14.69 41.48 7.57
N GLU A 901 -13.57 41.99 7.05
CA GLU A 901 -13.43 42.30 5.62
C GLU A 901 -13.20 41.03 4.79
N TYR A 902 -12.62 39.98 5.41
CA TYR A 902 -12.28 38.73 4.73
C TYR A 902 -13.35 37.66 4.87
N PHE A 903 -14.08 37.64 5.99
CA PHE A 903 -15.02 36.57 6.35
C PHE A 903 -16.41 37.14 6.61
N GLY A 904 -17.34 36.86 5.70
CA GLY A 904 -18.72 37.31 5.80
C GLY A 904 -19.48 37.12 4.49
N TYR A 905 -20.61 37.82 4.36
CA TYR A 905 -21.47 37.71 3.17
C TYR A 905 -20.84 38.24 1.88
N SER A 906 -19.77 39.04 1.98
CA SER A 906 -19.02 39.53 0.82
C SER A 906 -18.14 38.45 0.19
N THR A 907 -17.74 37.42 0.96
CA THR A 907 -16.91 36.31 0.49
C THR A 907 -17.71 35.43 -0.46
N ASP A 908 -17.19 35.19 -1.67
CA ASP A 908 -17.80 34.24 -2.60
C ASP A 908 -17.35 32.80 -2.26
N VAL A 909 -18.22 32.09 -1.53
CA VAL A 909 -17.92 30.72 -1.05
C VAL A 909 -17.76 29.75 -2.22
N ASP A 910 -18.52 29.90 -3.31
CA ASP A 910 -18.43 29.00 -4.47
C ASP A 910 -17.04 29.08 -5.11
N ALA A 911 -16.53 30.30 -5.27
CA ALA A 911 -15.19 30.55 -5.80
C ALA A 911 -14.09 30.00 -4.88
N VAL A 912 -14.20 30.23 -3.56
CA VAL A 912 -13.19 29.72 -2.61
C VAL A 912 -13.22 28.20 -2.54
N VAL A 913 -14.39 27.57 -2.60
CA VAL A 913 -14.51 26.10 -2.63
C VAL A 913 -13.90 25.53 -3.90
N TYR A 914 -14.09 26.18 -5.05
CA TYR A 914 -13.39 25.80 -6.29
C TYR A 914 -11.86 25.89 -6.12
N LEU A 915 -11.35 26.97 -5.52
CA LEU A 915 -9.92 27.12 -5.22
C LEU A 915 -9.40 26.03 -4.28
N MET A 916 -10.19 25.62 -3.29
CA MET A 916 -9.85 24.49 -2.42
C MET A 916 -9.81 23.17 -3.21
N LEU A 917 -10.80 22.89 -4.05
CA LEU A 917 -10.85 21.67 -4.87
C LEU A 917 -9.68 21.59 -5.85
N VAL A 918 -9.33 22.69 -6.53
CA VAL A 918 -8.24 22.69 -7.50
C VAL A 918 -6.88 22.53 -6.82
N ASN A 919 -6.66 23.16 -5.66
CA ASN A 919 -5.42 22.98 -4.89
C ASN A 919 -5.32 21.55 -4.31
N ASP A 920 -6.42 21.00 -3.78
CA ASP A 920 -6.45 19.63 -3.29
C ASP A 920 -6.15 18.62 -4.41
N MET A 921 -6.74 18.82 -5.59
CA MET A 921 -6.45 18.05 -6.79
C MET A 921 -4.99 18.17 -7.23
N ILE A 922 -4.47 19.40 -7.36
CA ILE A 922 -3.10 19.65 -7.83
C ILE A 922 -2.10 18.99 -6.88
N HIS A 923 -2.20 19.22 -5.56
CA HIS A 923 -1.24 18.69 -4.61
C HIS A 923 -1.40 17.19 -4.38
N GLY A 924 -2.62 16.64 -4.49
CA GLY A 924 -2.85 15.20 -4.40
C GLY A 924 -2.28 14.42 -5.60
N LEU A 925 -2.35 14.98 -6.82
CA LEU A 925 -1.81 14.34 -8.04
C LEU A 925 -0.34 14.71 -8.30
N TYR A 926 0.06 15.92 -7.95
CA TYR A 926 1.37 16.53 -8.20
C TYR A 926 1.91 17.22 -6.93
N PRO A 927 2.41 16.45 -5.92
CA PRO A 927 2.85 17.02 -4.64
C PRO A 927 3.98 18.06 -4.74
N GLU A 928 4.83 17.91 -5.76
CA GLU A 928 5.93 18.83 -6.06
C GLU A 928 5.47 20.12 -6.76
N ALA A 929 4.20 20.20 -7.16
CA ALA A 929 3.69 21.38 -7.84
C ALA A 929 3.76 22.61 -6.92
N ILE A 930 3.92 23.78 -7.56
CA ILE A 930 3.91 25.07 -6.88
C ILE A 930 2.69 25.85 -7.35
N VAL A 931 1.78 26.19 -6.44
CA VAL A 931 0.64 27.05 -6.77
C VAL A 931 0.77 28.40 -6.07
N VAL A 932 0.89 29.46 -6.86
CA VAL A 932 0.97 30.86 -6.39
C VAL A 932 -0.39 31.51 -6.60
N GLY A 933 -0.89 32.24 -5.61
CA GLY A 933 -2.09 33.06 -5.76
C GLY A 933 -1.76 34.55 -5.85
N GLU A 934 -2.28 35.21 -6.88
CA GLU A 934 -2.30 36.66 -7.00
C GLU A 934 -3.47 37.23 -6.19
N ASP A 935 -3.20 37.56 -4.92
CA ASP A 935 -4.18 38.13 -4.00
C ASP A 935 -3.65 39.41 -3.35
N VAL A 936 -4.27 40.54 -3.65
CA VAL A 936 -3.96 41.83 -3.03
C VAL A 936 -4.59 42.00 -1.66
N SER A 937 -5.65 41.24 -1.31
CA SER A 937 -6.44 41.52 -0.09
C SER A 937 -5.69 41.19 1.20
N GLY A 938 -4.89 40.12 1.20
CA GLY A 938 -4.25 39.64 2.44
C GLY A 938 -5.04 38.57 3.17
N MET A 939 -5.92 37.82 2.47
CA MET A 939 -6.82 36.86 3.12
C MET A 939 -6.07 35.89 4.05
N PRO A 940 -6.46 35.75 5.33
CA PRO A 940 -5.85 34.79 6.24
C PRO A 940 -6.10 33.33 5.84
N ALA A 941 -5.13 32.45 6.13
CA ALA A 941 -5.17 31.01 5.82
C ALA A 941 -5.23 30.70 4.31
N PHE A 942 -4.77 31.63 3.48
CA PHE A 942 -4.73 31.49 2.04
C PHE A 942 -3.66 30.49 1.61
N CYS A 943 -2.47 30.55 2.23
CA CYS A 943 -1.34 29.66 1.93
C CYS A 943 -1.22 28.49 2.92
N ILE A 944 -2.33 28.06 3.51
CA ILE A 944 -2.40 26.90 4.41
C ILE A 944 -3.07 25.74 3.67
N PRO A 945 -2.63 24.48 3.84
CA PRO A 945 -3.23 23.32 3.17
C PRO A 945 -4.74 23.21 3.38
N VAL A 946 -5.44 22.66 2.39
CA VAL A 946 -6.91 22.50 2.42
C VAL A 946 -7.35 21.63 3.59
N GLN A 947 -6.62 20.55 3.84
CA GLN A 947 -6.82 19.56 4.90
C GLN A 947 -6.80 20.19 6.29
N ASP A 948 -6.02 21.26 6.45
CA ASP A 948 -5.87 22.01 7.69
C ASP A 948 -6.94 23.12 7.84
N GLY A 949 -7.75 23.36 6.79
CA GLY A 949 -8.84 24.35 6.73
C GLY A 949 -8.55 25.58 5.87
N GLY A 950 -7.38 25.64 5.21
CA GLY A 950 -6.95 26.74 4.36
C GLY A 950 -7.48 26.65 2.92
N VAL A 951 -7.04 27.58 2.06
CA VAL A 951 -7.39 27.61 0.62
C VAL A 951 -6.48 26.72 -0.22
N GLY A 952 -5.26 26.43 0.26
CA GLY A 952 -4.36 25.44 -0.33
C GLY A 952 -3.23 25.97 -1.21
N PHE A 953 -3.05 27.29 -1.35
CA PHE A 953 -1.93 27.85 -2.11
C PHE A 953 -0.59 27.62 -1.41
N ASP A 954 0.52 27.55 -2.15
CA ASP A 954 1.86 27.50 -1.57
C ASP A 954 2.39 28.88 -1.21
N TYR A 955 2.13 29.86 -2.07
CA TYR A 955 2.64 31.23 -1.96
C TYR A 955 1.56 32.23 -2.37
N ARG A 956 1.64 33.43 -1.80
CA ARG A 956 0.96 34.62 -2.33
C ARG A 956 1.97 35.65 -2.86
N LEU A 957 1.55 36.48 -3.80
CA LEU A 957 2.34 37.64 -4.21
C LEU A 957 2.27 38.76 -3.16
N HIS A 958 3.42 39.33 -2.78
CA HIS A 958 3.50 40.47 -1.85
C HIS A 958 3.49 41.80 -2.60
N MET A 959 2.34 42.10 -3.20
CA MET A 959 2.20 43.14 -4.24
C MET A 959 2.45 44.57 -3.73
N ALA A 960 2.22 44.83 -2.43
CA ALA A 960 2.43 46.15 -1.82
C ALA A 960 3.89 46.67 -1.87
N VAL A 961 4.88 45.78 -2.07
CA VAL A 961 6.30 46.19 -2.11
C VAL A 961 6.62 46.99 -3.35
N ALA A 962 6.08 46.60 -4.51
CA ALA A 962 6.35 47.31 -5.75
C ALA A 962 5.77 48.73 -5.71
N ASP A 963 4.55 48.88 -5.21
CA ASP A 963 3.92 50.19 -5.03
C ASP A 963 4.72 51.09 -4.07
N LYS A 964 5.29 50.53 -3.00
CA LYS A 964 6.15 51.29 -2.08
C LYS A 964 7.40 51.81 -2.77
N TRP A 965 8.04 51.03 -3.65
CA TRP A 965 9.19 51.53 -4.40
C TRP A 965 8.81 52.68 -5.34
N ILE A 966 7.70 52.56 -6.06
CA ILE A 966 7.18 53.64 -6.92
C ILE A 966 6.80 54.89 -6.11
N GLU A 967 6.20 54.72 -4.93
CA GLU A 967 5.88 55.82 -4.01
C GLU A 967 7.14 56.60 -3.58
N LEU A 968 8.22 55.88 -3.26
CA LEU A 968 9.49 56.46 -2.83
C LEU A 968 10.24 57.16 -3.97
N LEU A 969 10.23 56.57 -5.17
CA LEU A 969 10.89 57.12 -6.36
C LEU A 969 10.24 58.43 -6.86
N LYS A 970 9.02 58.73 -6.42
CA LYS A 970 8.34 60.02 -6.66
C LYS A 970 8.75 61.12 -5.66
N LYS A 971 9.49 60.77 -4.61
CA LYS A 971 9.97 61.69 -3.55
C LYS A 971 11.49 61.87 -3.65
N ARG A 972 12.03 62.81 -2.89
CA ARG A 972 13.48 62.98 -2.73
C ARG A 972 14.04 61.97 -1.73
N ASP A 973 15.28 61.54 -1.92
CA ASP A 973 15.95 60.53 -1.09
C ASP A 973 15.94 60.89 0.41
N GLU A 974 16.09 62.18 0.77
CA GLU A 974 16.09 62.61 2.17
C GLU A 974 14.72 62.51 2.86
N GLU A 975 13.64 62.33 2.08
CA GLU A 975 12.28 62.13 2.57
C GLU A 975 11.96 60.64 2.80
N TRP A 976 12.87 59.74 2.45
CA TRP A 976 12.66 58.30 2.60
C TRP A 976 12.71 57.90 4.07
N GLN A 977 11.59 57.39 4.56
CA GLN A 977 11.47 56.91 5.93
C GLN A 977 11.86 55.42 5.99
N VAL A 978 13.10 55.14 6.41
CA VAL A 978 13.63 53.76 6.47
C VAL A 978 12.72 52.82 7.29
N GLY A 979 12.11 53.31 8.36
CA GLY A 979 11.16 52.53 9.16
C GLY A 979 9.93 52.06 8.37
N ASP A 980 9.42 52.89 7.47
CA ASP A 980 8.28 52.57 6.60
C ASP A 980 8.67 51.53 5.53
N ILE A 981 9.88 51.63 4.97
CA ILE A 981 10.44 50.62 4.05
C ILE A 981 10.51 49.25 4.75
N VAL A 982 11.12 49.21 5.94
CA VAL A 982 11.24 47.97 6.71
C VAL A 982 9.86 47.42 7.07
N PHE A 983 8.92 48.29 7.45
CA PHE A 983 7.54 47.90 7.74
C PHE A 983 6.89 47.25 6.52
N THR A 984 6.91 47.86 5.33
CA THR A 984 6.28 47.27 4.12
C THR A 984 6.90 45.93 3.73
N LEU A 985 8.23 45.80 3.82
CA LEU A 985 8.93 44.55 3.47
C LEU A 985 8.64 43.40 4.45
N THR A 986 8.36 43.73 5.72
CA THR A 986 8.19 42.73 6.80
C THR A 986 6.73 42.53 7.22
N ASN A 987 5.82 43.41 6.83
CA ASN A 987 4.39 43.36 7.16
C ASN A 987 3.67 42.29 6.32
N ARG A 988 3.79 41.05 6.79
CA ARG A 988 3.19 39.86 6.18
C ARG A 988 2.82 38.84 7.26
N ARG A 989 2.02 37.85 6.88
CA ARG A 989 1.68 36.72 7.74
C ARG A 989 2.85 35.73 7.77
N TRP A 990 3.57 35.63 8.88
CA TRP A 990 4.80 34.81 8.97
C TRP A 990 4.57 33.30 8.87
N GLY A 991 3.35 32.82 9.15
CA GLY A 991 2.95 31.43 8.96
C GLY A 991 2.62 31.06 7.50
N GLU A 992 2.58 32.04 6.60
CA GLU A 992 2.22 31.86 5.18
C GLU A 992 3.35 32.38 4.29
N LYS A 993 3.66 31.66 3.21
CA LYS A 993 4.79 32.03 2.35
C LYS A 993 4.35 33.11 1.36
N CYS A 994 5.27 34.00 0.99
CA CYS A 994 5.05 34.97 -0.06
C CYS A 994 6.24 35.08 -1.02
N VAL A 995 5.95 35.44 -2.26
CA VAL A 995 6.93 35.85 -3.27
C VAL A 995 6.95 37.38 -3.29
N VAL A 996 8.15 37.95 -3.18
CA VAL A 996 8.36 39.40 -3.14
C VAL A 996 9.09 39.83 -4.41
N TYR A 997 8.66 40.95 -4.99
CA TYR A 997 9.29 41.59 -6.14
C TYR A 997 9.33 43.11 -5.92
N ALA A 998 10.31 43.78 -6.55
CA ALA A 998 10.45 45.23 -6.48
C ALA A 998 9.67 45.94 -7.60
N GLU A 999 9.55 45.28 -8.75
CA GLU A 999 8.77 45.71 -9.92
C GLU A 999 8.33 44.45 -10.69
N SER A 1000 7.18 44.49 -11.36
CA SER A 1000 6.65 43.40 -12.19
C SER A 1000 5.94 43.96 -13.43
N HIS A 1001 5.31 43.06 -14.21
CA HIS A 1001 4.41 43.46 -15.29
C HIS A 1001 3.17 44.26 -14.80
N ASP A 1002 2.80 44.20 -13.52
CA ASP A 1002 1.65 44.93 -12.94
C ASP A 1002 1.80 46.44 -13.18
N GLN A 1003 2.99 46.98 -12.88
CA GLN A 1003 3.31 48.39 -13.08
C GLN A 1003 3.32 48.75 -14.57
N ALA A 1004 3.71 47.82 -15.45
CA ALA A 1004 3.70 48.04 -16.89
C ALA A 1004 2.27 48.15 -17.46
N LEU A 1005 1.31 47.37 -16.95
CA LEU A 1005 -0.10 47.42 -17.39
C LEU A 1005 -0.78 48.75 -17.08
N VAL A 1006 -0.42 49.40 -15.97
CA VAL A 1006 -0.90 50.75 -15.63
C VAL A 1006 -0.08 51.87 -16.29
N GLY A 1007 0.92 51.50 -17.10
CA GLY A 1007 1.76 52.43 -17.85
C GLY A 1007 2.83 53.16 -17.03
N ASP A 1008 3.23 52.61 -15.88
CA ASP A 1008 4.33 53.16 -15.07
C ASP A 1008 5.70 52.84 -15.70
N LYS A 1009 6.72 53.59 -15.32
CA LYS A 1009 8.11 53.35 -15.73
C LYS A 1009 8.72 52.23 -14.88
N THR A 1010 9.72 51.54 -15.43
CA THR A 1010 10.60 50.65 -14.65
C THR A 1010 11.35 51.45 -13.59
N ILE A 1011 11.78 50.79 -12.50
CA ILE A 1011 12.60 51.40 -11.45
C ILE A 1011 13.88 52.02 -12.06
N ALA A 1012 14.48 51.31 -13.02
CA ALA A 1012 15.65 51.79 -13.75
C ALA A 1012 15.39 53.13 -14.45
N PHE A 1013 14.25 53.26 -15.14
CA PHE A 1013 13.87 54.52 -15.79
C PHE A 1013 13.46 55.60 -14.80
N TRP A 1014 12.89 55.26 -13.64
CA TRP A 1014 12.67 56.25 -12.58
C TRP A 1014 13.99 56.82 -12.02
N LEU A 1015 15.02 55.98 -11.86
CA LEU A 1015 16.32 56.36 -11.30
C LEU A 1015 17.24 57.08 -12.30
N MET A 1016 17.15 56.72 -13.59
CA MET A 1016 18.16 57.07 -14.60
C MET A 1016 17.59 57.81 -15.82
N ASP A 1017 16.34 58.30 -15.77
CA ASP A 1017 15.74 59.01 -16.91
C ASP A 1017 16.62 60.19 -17.38
N LYS A 1018 16.43 60.58 -18.64
CA LYS A 1018 17.18 61.68 -19.26
C LYS A 1018 16.83 63.07 -18.72
#